data_AF-A0A944V0E4-F1
#
_entry.id   AF-A0A944V0E4-F1
#
_cell.length_a   1.000
_cell.length_b   1.000
_cell.length_c   1.000
_cell.angle_alpha   90.00
_cell.angle_beta   90.00
_cell.angle_gamma   90.00
#
_symmetry.space_group_name_H-M   'P 1'
#
loop_
_entity.id
_entity.type
_entity.pdbx_description
1 polymer ?
#
loop_
_entity_poly.entity_id
_entity_poly.type
_entity_poly.pdbx_seq_one_letter_code
_entity_poly.pdbx_strand_id
1 'polypeptide(L)'
;MNELHICKSCGKVLKETKDFADGKFGSEYCRTCTDEFGYMRRYSEVVDEIKNKLMKQMSLSEEEAEKMAMENASDIPHWAQREGLLSTKKNIVITDVGSTTTKAILLQRDGKDFKLRSLHHAATTVEKPVEDVNIGVLKAIKHIEKETSIPLLLKSSQESDIKFNDDTLYLTTSSAGGGLQILVIGLTLFDSASSGKRTAFGAGGVILDTFAIDDKRSSLEQMQAMSVLHPDIILMCGGIDGGAVSSILRLGEILQLANPSPKFGDKTNIPLVFAGNTGARAFIAGLFSKRFDLFIVPNLRPKLTEENLQPARERIHQLFMDNVMEQAPGYSQLKKIVNDDIIPTPMSVINSLQLVSEKLDENIMAVDIGGATTDIFSNILGEYFRTVSANYGMSYSIANVLKDTGYSNVKRWIPGGLSDDYIANYIANKMLYPTFNPSDEPQIAIEHAISKEAIRMSKKQHMEMNFNTREIGFLDKLKMKQHDLESITEAFYIEEAKDAKKFHMYDINILIGAGGVLSHTDSNEQALSIIYDGFQPEGITEIWKDKHFISPHLGKLSAIDEGLATKLLIDECFEKIGITIRPLSQKWKQDKPALEITVDDEKHTVKVGEQLYIPNKKKISREISIVLEKGFYLNEQGHGLKFKSELPIYIDASHDENKSLENDALQLFGQFHKIPSIEESFTKFIKPKPIITGVQEHKISLPYEGNILVNVGDEVNCDTVIGENLFDPPRVYVLSLFDKTYLNLNSENIEKSLRIKEGEEVKFGQRIVEIGDRTLIQELKFQHYYFDAPVRGRVEKINLDSGTIIMREIQDYSTKPKKVNVAKRMDILPKQIKAYMKKNEGDFVYAGDTLASRIFDKNVALPSFVPSPTTGTVKEVNMETGIVTVQYDKKPYLLKAGINGKVKKIDEKASAVISYNGITLKGVIGFGAEASGKLKVIAQPSQLDNCRENEILVFATAINHEIIQKAVDKKVSGIIAPSVSSADLVLFIGKEIGVALTGNEDIPFPLIITEGFGKFEMSGKYLDTLKKYNGKDIYINGHTQIRAGVTRPKIIIF
;
A
#
# COMPACT_ATOMS: atom_id res chain seq x y z
N MET A 1 -5.83 22.86 -42.24
CA MET A 1 -6.89 23.52 -41.44
C MET A 1 -6.59 23.15 -40.00
N ASN A 2 -6.23 24.10 -39.14
CA ASN A 2 -6.09 23.83 -37.71
C ASN A 2 -7.49 23.49 -37.20
N GLU A 3 -7.71 22.29 -36.66
CA GLU A 3 -8.94 21.96 -35.96
C GLU A 3 -9.14 23.00 -34.85
N LEU A 4 -10.26 23.71 -34.90
CA LEU A 4 -10.69 24.61 -33.83
C LEU A 4 -11.13 23.73 -32.66
N HIS A 5 -10.27 23.57 -31.68
CA HIS A 5 -10.64 22.92 -30.42
C HIS A 5 -11.50 23.90 -29.61
N ILE A 6 -12.74 23.52 -29.33
CA ILE A 6 -13.69 24.30 -28.55
C ILE A 6 -14.00 23.53 -27.28
N CYS A 7 -13.88 24.18 -26.13
CA CYS A 7 -14.27 23.62 -24.85
C CYS A 7 -15.74 23.20 -24.91
N LYS A 8 -16.01 21.90 -24.75
CA LYS A 8 -17.38 21.37 -24.76
C LYS A 8 -18.23 21.87 -23.59
N SER A 9 -17.61 22.46 -22.57
CA SER A 9 -18.33 22.99 -21.41
C SER A 9 -18.80 24.43 -21.59
N CYS A 10 -17.88 25.39 -21.75
CA CYS A 10 -18.19 26.82 -21.83
C CYS A 10 -18.15 27.39 -23.26
N GLY A 11 -17.84 26.58 -24.28
CA GLY A 11 -17.73 27.03 -25.66
C GLY A 11 -16.49 27.87 -25.98
N LYS A 12 -15.52 27.98 -25.05
CA LYS A 12 -14.27 28.73 -25.24
C LYS A 12 -13.35 28.05 -26.24
N VAL A 13 -12.81 28.82 -27.19
CA VAL A 13 -11.79 28.33 -28.15
C VAL A 13 -10.45 28.10 -27.44
N LEU A 14 -9.90 26.90 -27.59
CA LEU A 14 -8.62 26.45 -27.02
C LEU A 14 -7.52 26.56 -28.07
N LYS A 15 -6.46 27.31 -27.79
CA LYS A 15 -5.40 27.60 -28.77
C LYS A 15 -4.02 27.12 -28.34
N GLU A 16 -3.70 27.25 -27.05
CA GLU A 16 -2.41 26.87 -26.48
C GLU A 16 -2.59 25.70 -25.50
N THR A 17 -1.55 24.88 -25.28
CA THR A 17 -1.57 23.75 -24.32
C THR A 17 -2.08 24.15 -22.94
N LYS A 18 -1.77 25.38 -22.49
CA LYS A 18 -2.23 25.92 -21.19
C LYS A 18 -3.75 26.17 -21.11
N ASP A 19 -4.43 26.27 -22.25
CA ASP A 19 -5.87 26.53 -22.32
C ASP A 19 -6.67 25.23 -22.06
N PHE A 20 -6.09 24.08 -22.41
CA PHE A 20 -6.67 22.76 -22.23
C PHE A 20 -6.60 22.32 -20.77
N ALA A 21 -7.59 21.55 -20.31
CA ALA A 21 -7.52 20.88 -19.02
C ALA A 21 -6.23 20.04 -18.94
N ASP A 22 -5.58 20.05 -17.78
CA ASP A 22 -4.31 19.35 -17.46
C ASP A 22 -3.10 19.70 -18.33
N GLY A 23 -3.15 20.79 -19.11
CA GLY A 23 -2.05 21.18 -19.98
C GLY A 23 -1.82 20.27 -21.18
N LYS A 24 -2.75 19.34 -21.46
CA LYS A 24 -2.64 18.32 -22.52
C LYS A 24 -3.35 18.79 -23.79
N PHE A 25 -2.59 18.93 -24.89
CA PHE A 25 -3.15 19.34 -26.17
C PHE A 25 -4.20 18.32 -26.65
N GLY A 26 -5.41 18.77 -26.97
CA GLY A 26 -6.53 17.92 -27.40
C GLY A 26 -7.54 17.51 -26.32
N SER A 27 -7.43 18.02 -25.08
CA SER A 27 -8.49 17.84 -24.07
C SER A 27 -9.82 18.46 -24.54
N GLU A 28 -10.94 17.85 -24.15
CA GLU A 28 -12.29 18.30 -24.55
C GLU A 28 -12.75 19.56 -23.78
N TYR A 29 -12.10 19.86 -22.67
CA TYR A 29 -12.48 20.92 -21.73
C TYR A 29 -11.33 21.91 -21.49
N CYS A 30 -11.68 23.13 -21.07
CA CYS A 30 -10.72 24.17 -20.73
C CYS A 30 -10.33 24.11 -19.25
N ARG A 31 -9.12 24.56 -18.93
CA ARG A 31 -8.58 24.59 -17.55
C ARG A 31 -9.46 25.35 -16.54
N THR A 32 -10.27 26.30 -16.98
CA THR A 32 -11.17 27.06 -16.09
C THR A 32 -12.50 26.37 -15.80
N CYS A 33 -12.89 25.40 -16.62
CA CYS A 33 -14.11 24.60 -16.43
C CYS A 33 -13.85 23.32 -15.64
N THR A 34 -12.59 22.93 -15.51
CA THR A 34 -12.17 21.75 -14.77
C THR A 34 -11.47 22.11 -13.47
N ASP A 35 -11.51 21.22 -12.50
CA ASP A 35 -10.69 21.27 -11.30
C ASP A 35 -9.21 21.03 -11.64
N GLU A 36 -8.37 21.00 -10.60
CA GLU A 36 -6.93 20.75 -10.72
C GLU A 36 -6.58 19.33 -11.23
N PHE A 37 -7.56 18.42 -11.26
CA PHE A 37 -7.43 17.04 -11.71
C PHE A 37 -8.02 16.80 -13.11
N GLY A 38 -8.51 17.85 -13.77
CA GLY A 38 -9.06 17.79 -15.12
C GLY A 38 -10.53 17.34 -15.18
N TYR A 39 -11.18 17.16 -14.03
CA TYR A 39 -12.62 16.86 -13.97
C TYR A 39 -13.44 18.13 -14.00
N MET A 40 -14.66 18.08 -14.51
CA MET A 40 -15.55 19.24 -14.52
C MET A 40 -15.78 19.76 -13.09
N ARG A 41 -15.62 21.08 -12.92
CA ARG A 41 -15.91 21.77 -11.64
C ARG A 41 -17.36 21.53 -11.25
N ARG A 42 -17.65 21.59 -9.95
CA ARG A 42 -19.01 21.38 -9.44
C ARG A 42 -19.93 22.53 -9.84
N TYR A 43 -21.23 22.24 -9.94
CA TYR A 43 -22.21 23.26 -10.31
C TYR A 43 -22.26 24.36 -9.25
N SER A 44 -22.28 23.99 -7.96
CA SER A 44 -22.17 24.92 -6.84
C SER A 44 -20.94 25.82 -6.90
N GLU A 45 -19.75 25.30 -7.20
CA GLU A 45 -18.53 26.13 -7.34
C GLU A 45 -18.63 27.15 -8.47
N VAL A 46 -19.25 26.76 -9.59
CA VAL A 46 -19.47 27.65 -10.73
C VAL A 46 -20.51 28.70 -10.37
N VAL A 47 -21.59 28.31 -9.70
CA VAL A 47 -22.61 29.22 -9.17
C VAL A 47 -21.99 30.18 -8.16
N ASP A 48 -21.18 29.72 -7.22
CA ASP A 48 -20.54 30.55 -6.21
C ASP A 48 -19.52 31.51 -6.82
N GLU A 49 -18.76 31.09 -7.83
CA GLU A 49 -17.88 32.00 -8.55
C GLU A 49 -18.68 33.08 -9.28
N ILE A 50 -19.76 32.71 -9.97
CA ILE A 50 -20.64 33.66 -10.66
C ILE A 50 -21.33 34.57 -9.63
N LYS A 51 -21.82 34.02 -8.52
CA LYS A 51 -22.44 34.75 -7.40
C LYS A 51 -21.48 35.77 -6.84
N ASN A 52 -20.26 35.35 -6.47
CA ASN A 52 -19.22 36.24 -5.95
C ASN A 52 -18.83 37.33 -6.95
N LYS A 53 -18.83 37.01 -8.25
CA LYS A 53 -18.57 37.97 -9.32
C LYS A 53 -19.73 38.95 -9.50
N LEU A 54 -20.98 38.49 -9.46
CA LEU A 54 -22.19 39.30 -9.50
C LEU A 54 -22.31 40.22 -8.28
N MET A 55 -22.01 39.72 -7.08
CA MET A 55 -21.96 40.53 -5.86
C MET A 55 -20.89 41.63 -5.96
N LYS A 56 -19.69 41.30 -6.48
CA LYS A 56 -18.61 42.29 -6.70
C LYS A 56 -18.92 43.31 -7.80
N GLN A 57 -19.62 42.92 -8.86
CA GLN A 57 -19.86 43.78 -10.03
C GLN A 57 -21.15 44.59 -9.95
N MET A 58 -22.19 44.08 -9.29
CA MET A 58 -23.55 44.62 -9.34
C MET A 58 -24.13 44.97 -7.97
N SER A 59 -23.39 44.77 -6.87
CA SER A 59 -23.84 45.08 -5.49
C SER A 59 -25.22 44.49 -5.14
N LEU A 60 -25.50 43.29 -5.65
CA LEU A 60 -26.72 42.54 -5.37
C LEU A 60 -26.73 41.97 -3.95
N SER A 61 -27.92 41.72 -3.40
CA SER A 61 -28.06 40.90 -2.19
C SER A 61 -27.60 39.47 -2.47
N GLU A 62 -27.16 38.75 -1.44
CA GLU A 62 -26.62 37.39 -1.59
C GLU A 62 -27.65 36.43 -2.22
N GLU A 63 -28.92 36.55 -1.81
CA GLU A 63 -30.05 35.75 -2.32
C GLU A 63 -30.36 36.02 -3.80
N GLU A 64 -30.32 37.29 -4.23
CA GLU A 64 -30.52 37.68 -5.64
C GLU A 64 -29.33 37.29 -6.51
N ALA A 65 -28.11 37.46 -6.00
CA ALA A 65 -26.89 37.08 -6.69
C ALA A 65 -26.81 35.56 -6.89
N GLU A 66 -27.24 34.77 -5.90
CA GLU A 66 -27.29 33.32 -5.98
C GLU A 66 -28.30 32.85 -7.03
N LYS A 67 -29.50 33.44 -7.03
CA LYS A 67 -30.54 33.11 -8.02
C LYS A 67 -30.08 33.44 -9.45
N MET A 68 -29.51 34.62 -9.68
CA MET A 68 -28.96 35.00 -10.99
C MET A 68 -27.74 34.16 -11.37
N ALA A 69 -26.93 33.74 -10.41
CA ALA A 69 -25.80 32.88 -10.65
C ALA A 69 -26.22 31.47 -11.07
N MET A 70 -27.27 30.92 -10.45
CA MET A 70 -27.88 29.67 -10.88
C MET A 70 -28.45 29.78 -12.29
N GLU A 71 -29.21 30.83 -12.61
CA GLU A 71 -29.73 31.05 -13.97
C GLU A 71 -28.59 31.12 -15.01
N ASN A 72 -27.54 31.89 -14.72
CA ASN A 72 -26.38 32.01 -15.61
C ASN A 72 -25.57 30.71 -15.73
N ALA A 73 -25.50 29.91 -14.66
CA ALA A 73 -24.78 28.64 -14.67
C ALA A 73 -25.56 27.57 -15.45
N SER A 74 -26.89 27.52 -15.31
CA SER A 74 -27.77 26.63 -16.09
C SER A 74 -27.69 26.89 -17.61
N ASP A 75 -27.41 28.13 -18.03
CA ASP A 75 -27.24 28.50 -19.46
C ASP A 75 -25.90 28.03 -20.07
N ILE A 76 -24.94 27.56 -19.26
CA ILE A 76 -23.66 27.05 -19.76
C ILE A 76 -23.91 25.69 -20.45
N PRO A 77 -23.39 25.45 -21.68
CA PRO A 77 -23.69 24.25 -22.47
C PRO A 77 -23.51 22.91 -21.74
N HIS A 78 -22.52 22.78 -20.85
CA HIS A 78 -22.35 21.58 -20.02
C HIS A 78 -23.54 21.30 -19.10
N TRP A 79 -24.04 22.33 -18.42
CA TRP A 79 -25.06 22.23 -17.37
C TRP A 79 -26.47 22.19 -17.98
N ALA A 80 -26.69 22.96 -19.06
CA ALA A 80 -27.93 22.96 -19.84
C ALA A 80 -28.30 21.56 -20.38
N GLN A 81 -27.31 20.74 -20.75
CA GLN A 81 -27.55 19.37 -21.24
C GLN A 81 -27.94 18.39 -20.12
N ARG A 82 -27.54 18.65 -18.86
CA ARG A 82 -27.79 17.77 -17.71
C ARG A 82 -29.18 17.93 -17.09
N GLU A 83 -29.75 19.15 -17.06
CA GLU A 83 -31.17 19.35 -16.70
C GLU A 83 -32.12 18.58 -17.64
N GLY A 84 -31.74 18.41 -18.92
CA GLY A 84 -32.46 17.59 -19.88
C GLY A 84 -32.38 16.07 -19.63
N LEU A 85 -31.26 15.57 -19.09
CA LEU A 85 -30.98 14.14 -18.90
C LEU A 85 -31.96 13.46 -17.93
N LEU A 86 -32.35 14.15 -16.85
CA LEU A 86 -33.32 13.62 -15.91
C LEU A 86 -34.74 13.78 -16.43
N SER A 87 -35.09 14.87 -17.12
CA SER A 87 -36.48 15.25 -17.47
C SER A 87 -37.32 14.13 -18.12
N THR A 88 -36.73 13.27 -18.94
CA THR A 88 -37.41 12.18 -19.66
C THR A 88 -37.29 10.80 -18.98
N LYS A 89 -36.50 10.68 -17.91
CA LYS A 89 -36.17 9.41 -17.25
C LYS A 89 -37.11 9.11 -16.09
N LYS A 90 -37.57 7.87 -15.98
CA LYS A 90 -38.41 7.38 -14.88
C LYS A 90 -37.60 6.67 -13.80
N ASN A 91 -36.49 6.05 -14.19
CA ASN A 91 -35.66 5.22 -13.34
C ASN A 91 -34.20 5.67 -13.42
N ILE A 92 -33.51 5.73 -12.28
CA ILE A 92 -32.06 5.89 -12.21
C ILE A 92 -31.51 4.64 -11.53
N VAL A 93 -30.63 3.94 -12.24
CA VAL A 93 -29.88 2.81 -11.70
C VAL A 93 -28.46 3.28 -11.48
N ILE A 94 -27.98 3.18 -10.25
CA ILE A 94 -26.59 3.49 -9.92
C ILE A 94 -25.95 2.22 -9.39
N THR A 95 -24.78 1.87 -9.89
CA THR A 95 -23.99 0.75 -9.35
C THR A 95 -22.67 1.21 -8.77
N ASP A 96 -22.23 0.53 -7.72
CA ASP A 96 -20.88 0.64 -7.18
C ASP A 96 -20.21 -0.72 -7.29
N VAL A 97 -19.22 -0.82 -8.18
CA VAL A 97 -18.49 -2.06 -8.43
C VAL A 97 -17.28 -2.12 -7.49
N GLY A 98 -17.50 -2.62 -6.27
CA GLY A 98 -16.46 -2.80 -5.26
C GLY A 98 -15.55 -4.01 -5.51
N SER A 99 -14.47 -4.18 -4.73
CA SER A 99 -13.54 -5.32 -4.88
C SER A 99 -14.15 -6.68 -4.52
N THR A 100 -15.12 -6.70 -3.60
CA THR A 100 -15.75 -7.93 -3.09
C THR A 100 -17.22 -8.02 -3.50
N THR A 101 -17.94 -6.91 -3.41
CA THR A 101 -19.38 -6.84 -3.72
C THR A 101 -19.67 -5.70 -4.68
N THR A 102 -20.54 -5.98 -5.65
CA THR A 102 -21.14 -4.98 -6.55
C THR A 102 -22.51 -4.64 -5.99
N LYS A 103 -22.75 -3.36 -5.69
CA LYS A 103 -24.01 -2.86 -5.14
C LYS A 103 -24.77 -2.08 -6.19
N ALA A 104 -26.08 -2.25 -6.25
CA ALA A 104 -26.95 -1.54 -7.16
C ALA A 104 -28.08 -0.89 -6.37
N ILE A 105 -28.40 0.36 -6.70
CA ILE A 105 -29.59 1.06 -6.21
C ILE A 105 -30.50 1.44 -7.38
N LEU A 106 -31.80 1.44 -7.13
CA LEU A 106 -32.81 1.96 -8.03
C LEU A 106 -33.48 3.17 -7.37
N LEU A 107 -33.35 4.33 -8.00
CA LEU A 107 -34.15 5.51 -7.69
C LEU A 107 -35.29 5.61 -8.70
N GLN A 108 -36.52 5.75 -8.22
CA GLN A 108 -37.70 5.88 -9.06
C GLN A 108 -38.31 7.27 -8.89
N ARG A 109 -38.77 7.85 -10.00
CA ARG A 109 -39.43 9.16 -9.99
C ARG A 109 -40.71 9.12 -9.16
N ASP A 110 -40.83 10.06 -8.21
CA ASP A 110 -42.01 10.33 -7.39
C ASP A 110 -42.37 11.83 -7.52
N GLY A 111 -43.31 12.14 -8.41
CA GLY A 111 -43.63 13.53 -8.75
C GLY A 111 -42.52 14.23 -9.53
N LYS A 112 -41.95 15.29 -8.96
CA LYS A 112 -40.79 16.03 -9.53
C LYS A 112 -39.44 15.47 -9.07
N ASP A 113 -39.42 14.66 -8.01
CA ASP A 113 -38.20 14.16 -7.37
C ASP A 113 -38.00 12.65 -7.66
N PHE A 114 -36.90 12.08 -7.16
CA PHE A 114 -36.65 10.65 -7.14
C PHE A 114 -36.49 10.16 -5.69
N LYS A 115 -36.87 8.91 -5.43
CA LYS A 115 -36.71 8.23 -4.13
C LYS A 115 -36.08 6.86 -4.29
N LEU A 116 -35.36 6.38 -3.28
CA LEU A 116 -34.82 5.03 -3.26
C LEU A 116 -35.96 4.00 -3.22
N ARG A 117 -36.00 3.13 -4.23
CA ARG A 117 -37.03 2.10 -4.39
C ARG A 117 -36.55 0.71 -4.00
N SER A 118 -35.32 0.36 -4.35
CA SER A 118 -34.74 -0.96 -4.09
C SER A 118 -33.21 -0.87 -4.09
N LEU A 119 -32.57 -1.76 -3.33
CA LEU A 119 -31.12 -1.92 -3.21
C LEU A 119 -30.80 -3.41 -3.21
N HIS A 120 -29.83 -3.81 -4.03
CA HIS A 120 -29.32 -5.18 -4.05
C HIS A 120 -27.80 -5.20 -4.18
N HIS A 121 -27.22 -6.34 -3.84
CA HIS A 121 -25.81 -6.60 -4.06
C HIS A 121 -25.58 -7.99 -4.68
N ALA A 122 -24.44 -8.15 -5.33
CA ALA A 122 -23.93 -9.40 -5.86
C ALA A 122 -22.42 -9.50 -5.63
N ALA A 123 -21.86 -10.71 -5.69
CA ALA A 123 -20.41 -10.88 -5.64
C ALA A 123 -19.76 -10.22 -6.87
N THR A 124 -18.71 -9.43 -6.66
CA THR A 124 -17.90 -8.89 -7.76
C THR A 124 -17.16 -10.03 -8.44
N THR A 125 -17.09 -9.98 -9.76
CA THR A 125 -16.61 -11.07 -10.64
C THR A 125 -15.30 -10.72 -11.35
N VAL A 126 -14.44 -9.91 -10.70
CA VAL A 126 -13.18 -9.41 -11.25
C VAL A 126 -12.04 -10.45 -11.23
N GLU A 127 -12.16 -11.51 -10.44
CA GLU A 127 -11.13 -12.54 -10.28
C GLU A 127 -11.37 -13.79 -11.15
N LYS A 128 -10.30 -14.59 -11.36
CA LYS A 128 -10.39 -15.91 -12.00
C LYS A 128 -11.35 -16.84 -11.22
N PRO A 129 -12.16 -17.66 -11.92
CA PRO A 129 -12.08 -17.97 -13.35
C PRO A 129 -12.93 -17.07 -14.26
N VAL A 130 -13.63 -16.07 -13.71
CA VAL A 130 -14.62 -15.29 -14.44
C VAL A 130 -13.98 -14.09 -15.14
N GLU A 131 -13.21 -13.28 -14.41
CA GLU A 131 -12.53 -12.08 -14.94
C GLU A 131 -13.47 -11.19 -15.79
N ASP A 132 -14.65 -10.85 -15.26
CA ASP A 132 -15.59 -9.90 -15.91
C ASP A 132 -16.56 -9.29 -14.88
N VAL A 133 -16.42 -7.99 -14.60
CA VAL A 133 -17.29 -7.27 -13.65
C VAL A 133 -18.75 -7.12 -14.10
N ASN A 134 -19.03 -7.21 -15.41
CA ASN A 134 -20.38 -7.03 -15.95
C ASN A 134 -21.35 -8.11 -15.43
N ILE A 135 -20.84 -9.30 -15.11
CA ILE A 135 -21.64 -10.39 -14.55
C ILE A 135 -22.17 -10.03 -13.15
N GLY A 136 -21.33 -9.40 -12.32
CA GLY A 136 -21.72 -8.90 -10.99
C GLY A 136 -22.77 -7.80 -11.09
N VAL A 137 -22.54 -6.83 -11.99
CA VAL A 137 -23.47 -5.72 -12.29
C VAL A 137 -24.82 -6.27 -12.75
N LEU A 138 -24.84 -7.18 -13.73
CA LEU A 138 -26.07 -7.75 -14.27
C LEU A 138 -26.86 -8.53 -13.21
N LYS A 139 -26.17 -9.29 -12.35
CA LYS A 139 -26.82 -10.04 -11.26
C LYS A 139 -27.50 -9.11 -10.26
N ALA A 140 -26.82 -8.03 -9.85
CA ALA A 140 -27.39 -7.05 -8.93
C ALA A 140 -28.63 -6.38 -9.53
N ILE A 141 -28.58 -5.98 -10.81
CA ILE A 141 -29.72 -5.35 -11.51
C ILE A 141 -30.88 -6.33 -11.70
N LYS A 142 -30.61 -7.59 -12.10
CA LYS A 142 -31.66 -8.61 -12.24
C LYS A 142 -32.37 -8.92 -10.92
N HIS A 143 -31.68 -8.83 -9.79
CA HIS A 143 -32.32 -8.95 -8.49
C HIS A 143 -33.29 -7.78 -8.22
N ILE A 144 -32.89 -6.54 -8.57
CA ILE A 144 -33.79 -5.37 -8.52
C ILE A 144 -35.01 -5.59 -9.43
N GLU A 145 -34.83 -6.02 -10.69
CA GLU A 145 -35.95 -6.26 -11.61
C GLU A 145 -36.91 -7.34 -11.05
N LYS A 146 -36.37 -8.41 -10.47
CA LYS A 146 -37.16 -9.50 -9.89
C LYS A 146 -37.97 -9.06 -8.66
N GLU A 147 -37.40 -8.22 -7.80
CA GLU A 147 -38.08 -7.71 -6.61
C GLU A 147 -39.14 -6.66 -6.99
N THR A 148 -38.76 -5.68 -7.81
CA THR A 148 -39.60 -4.52 -8.09
C THR A 148 -40.61 -4.75 -9.21
N SER A 149 -40.41 -5.79 -10.03
CA SER A 149 -41.13 -6.04 -11.28
C SER A 149 -41.04 -4.88 -12.30
N ILE A 150 -40.04 -4.01 -12.15
CA ILE A 150 -39.77 -2.90 -13.08
C ILE A 150 -38.77 -3.41 -14.14
N PRO A 151 -39.11 -3.34 -15.44
CA PRO A 151 -38.16 -3.72 -16.49
C PRO A 151 -37.14 -2.59 -16.66
N LEU A 152 -35.90 -2.83 -16.22
CA LEU A 152 -34.78 -1.88 -16.33
C LEU A 152 -33.92 -2.18 -17.56
N LEU A 153 -33.85 -3.46 -17.95
CA LEU A 153 -33.05 -3.94 -19.06
C LEU A 153 -33.92 -4.31 -20.29
N LEU A 154 -33.33 -4.22 -21.48
CA LEU A 154 -33.94 -4.77 -22.69
C LEU A 154 -33.93 -6.30 -22.63
N LYS A 155 -34.95 -6.94 -23.24
CA LYS A 155 -35.03 -8.41 -23.33
C LYS A 155 -33.83 -9.06 -24.02
N SER A 156 -33.11 -8.30 -24.86
CA SER A 156 -31.89 -8.73 -25.54
C SER A 156 -30.62 -8.60 -24.69
N SER A 157 -30.70 -8.07 -23.47
CA SER A 157 -29.55 -7.83 -22.60
C SER A 157 -28.91 -9.16 -22.15
N GLN A 158 -27.59 -9.28 -22.33
CA GLN A 158 -26.79 -10.45 -21.94
C GLN A 158 -25.57 -10.04 -21.10
N GLU A 159 -24.85 -11.01 -20.54
CA GLU A 159 -23.68 -10.76 -19.67
C GLU A 159 -22.58 -9.94 -20.38
N SER A 160 -22.36 -10.16 -21.68
CA SER A 160 -21.35 -9.47 -22.48
C SER A 160 -21.83 -8.18 -23.15
N ASP A 161 -23.13 -7.86 -23.08
CA ASP A 161 -23.76 -6.72 -23.76
C ASP A 161 -25.01 -6.28 -22.97
N ILE A 162 -24.78 -5.51 -21.91
CA ILE A 162 -25.85 -4.98 -21.04
C ILE A 162 -26.52 -3.81 -21.74
N LYS A 163 -27.84 -3.85 -21.87
CA LYS A 163 -28.63 -2.76 -22.49
C LYS A 163 -29.80 -2.36 -21.62
N PHE A 164 -29.84 -1.07 -21.27
CA PHE A 164 -30.91 -0.45 -20.49
C PHE A 164 -32.07 0.01 -21.37
N ASN A 165 -33.26 0.10 -20.79
CA ASN A 165 -34.42 0.72 -21.44
C ASN A 165 -34.24 2.25 -21.54
N ASP A 166 -34.88 2.87 -22.54
CA ASP A 166 -34.75 4.31 -22.80
C ASP A 166 -35.22 5.19 -21.63
N ASP A 167 -36.10 4.68 -20.77
CA ASP A 167 -36.61 5.37 -19.57
C ASP A 167 -35.69 5.25 -18.35
N THR A 168 -34.58 4.52 -18.48
CA THR A 168 -33.60 4.25 -17.42
C THR A 168 -32.31 5.03 -17.68
N LEU A 169 -31.80 5.68 -16.63
CA LEU A 169 -30.48 6.31 -16.60
C LEU A 169 -29.54 5.41 -15.82
N TYR A 170 -28.39 5.05 -16.40
CA TYR A 170 -27.41 4.19 -15.75
C TYR A 170 -26.12 4.96 -15.42
N LEU A 171 -25.78 4.98 -14.14
CA LEU A 171 -24.55 5.56 -13.60
C LEU A 171 -23.76 4.48 -12.86
N THR A 172 -22.44 4.65 -12.78
CA THR A 172 -21.62 3.69 -12.04
C THR A 172 -20.35 4.29 -11.44
N THR A 173 -19.94 3.73 -10.30
CA THR A 173 -18.62 3.90 -9.69
C THR A 173 -17.89 2.56 -9.68
N SER A 174 -16.56 2.60 -9.61
CA SER A 174 -15.78 1.37 -9.52
C SER A 174 -14.53 1.50 -8.66
N SER A 175 -14.25 0.44 -7.92
CA SER A 175 -12.98 0.16 -7.24
C SER A 175 -12.49 -1.28 -7.49
N ALA A 176 -13.11 -1.99 -8.44
CA ALA A 176 -12.90 -3.42 -8.69
C ALA A 176 -11.50 -3.76 -9.23
N GLY A 177 -10.77 -2.82 -9.83
CA GLY A 177 -9.36 -3.02 -10.20
C GLY A 177 -8.42 -3.20 -9.00
N GLY A 178 -8.94 -3.09 -7.77
CA GLY A 178 -8.20 -3.24 -6.52
C GLY A 178 -7.48 -1.95 -6.12
N GLY A 179 -6.98 -1.91 -4.88
CA GLY A 179 -6.16 -0.79 -4.41
C GLY A 179 -4.88 -0.69 -5.25
N LEU A 180 -4.46 0.55 -5.52
CA LEU A 180 -3.28 0.88 -6.30
C LEU A 180 -2.02 0.30 -5.64
N GLN A 181 -1.42 -0.75 -6.19
CA GLN A 181 -0.25 -1.38 -5.60
C GLN A 181 1.02 -0.63 -5.96
N ILE A 182 1.69 -0.03 -4.97
CA ILE A 182 2.88 0.79 -5.16
C ILE A 182 4.12 0.09 -4.59
N LEU A 183 5.16 -0.01 -5.41
CA LEU A 183 6.51 -0.33 -4.96
C LEU A 183 7.24 0.99 -4.64
N VAL A 184 7.64 1.19 -3.38
CA VAL A 184 8.38 2.40 -2.98
C VAL A 184 9.87 2.10 -2.93
N ILE A 185 10.66 2.86 -3.68
CA ILE A 185 12.12 2.81 -3.68
C ILE A 185 12.63 4.17 -3.21
N GLY A 186 13.24 4.21 -2.04
CA GLY A 186 13.84 5.40 -1.47
C GLY A 186 15.34 5.24 -1.30
N LEU A 187 16.11 6.32 -1.37
CA LEU A 187 17.56 6.25 -1.16
C LEU A 187 17.94 5.65 0.22
N THR A 188 17.28 6.12 1.29
CA THR A 188 17.41 5.62 2.67
C THR A 188 16.03 5.32 3.26
N LEU A 189 15.94 4.38 4.19
CA LEU A 189 14.68 3.98 4.84
C LEU A 189 14.03 5.14 5.62
N PHE A 190 14.84 5.86 6.40
CA PHE A 190 14.33 6.86 7.35
C PHE A 190 13.91 8.18 6.71
N ASP A 191 14.60 8.62 5.66
CA ASP A 191 14.31 9.91 5.02
C ASP A 191 13.53 9.73 3.73
N SER A 192 14.21 9.31 2.66
CA SER A 192 13.63 9.32 1.31
C SER A 192 12.47 8.33 1.17
N ALA A 193 12.65 7.11 1.66
CA ALA A 193 11.61 6.10 1.60
C ALA A 193 10.41 6.46 2.49
N SER A 194 10.65 7.11 3.63
CA SER A 194 9.59 7.62 4.51
C SER A 194 8.72 8.68 3.81
N SER A 195 9.32 9.67 3.15
CA SER A 195 8.60 10.65 2.32
C SER A 195 7.86 9.97 1.15
N GLY A 196 8.49 8.98 0.52
CA GLY A 196 7.87 8.15 -0.52
C GLY A 196 6.65 7.39 -0.03
N LYS A 197 6.71 6.78 1.17
CA LYS A 197 5.58 6.09 1.80
C LYS A 197 4.41 7.05 2.04
N ARG A 198 4.65 8.22 2.64
CA ARG A 198 3.61 9.24 2.87
C ARG A 198 2.98 9.72 1.56
N THR A 199 3.79 9.86 0.50
CA THR A 199 3.30 10.21 -0.84
C THR A 199 2.40 9.11 -1.41
N ALA A 200 2.85 7.86 -1.35
CA ALA A 200 2.11 6.69 -1.82
C ALA A 200 0.78 6.52 -1.07
N PHE A 201 0.77 6.61 0.26
CA PHE A 201 -0.46 6.53 1.07
C PHE A 201 -1.40 7.70 0.78
N GLY A 202 -0.88 8.92 0.65
CA GLY A 202 -1.69 10.10 0.31
C GLY A 202 -2.30 10.03 -1.09
N ALA A 203 -1.69 9.28 -2.01
CA ALA A 203 -2.25 9.01 -3.34
C ALA A 203 -3.27 7.85 -3.35
N GLY A 204 -3.50 7.22 -2.19
CA GLY A 204 -4.38 6.06 -2.06
C GLY A 204 -3.75 4.72 -2.43
N GLY A 205 -2.41 4.64 -2.40
CA GLY A 205 -1.65 3.44 -2.73
C GLY A 205 -1.50 2.44 -1.58
N VAL A 206 -1.55 1.15 -1.93
CA VAL A 206 -1.16 -0.01 -1.13
C VAL A 206 0.32 -0.27 -1.36
N ILE A 207 1.16 -0.08 -0.34
CA ILE A 207 2.60 -0.31 -0.47
C ILE A 207 2.88 -1.82 -0.39
N LEU A 208 3.39 -2.41 -1.47
CA LEU A 208 3.74 -3.83 -1.52
C LEU A 208 4.98 -4.12 -0.67
N ASP A 209 6.02 -3.32 -0.87
CA ASP A 209 7.28 -3.38 -0.13
C ASP A 209 8.01 -2.03 -0.30
N THR A 210 9.03 -1.81 0.50
CA THR A 210 9.90 -0.64 0.44
C THR A 210 11.35 -1.07 0.36
N PHE A 211 12.07 -0.53 -0.61
CA PHE A 211 13.49 -0.81 -0.81
C PHE A 211 14.33 0.44 -0.63
N ALA A 212 15.48 0.26 0.00
CA ALA A 212 16.48 1.30 0.19
C ALA A 212 17.88 0.69 0.26
N ILE A 213 18.92 1.52 0.18
CA ILE A 213 20.31 1.04 0.23
C ILE A 213 20.65 0.45 1.61
N ASP A 214 19.98 0.93 2.66
CA ASP A 214 20.18 0.55 4.06
C ASP A 214 19.16 -0.49 4.57
N ASP A 215 18.45 -1.19 3.68
CA ASP A 215 17.35 -2.11 4.05
C ASP A 215 17.74 -3.51 4.57
N LYS A 216 19.01 -3.70 4.95
CA LYS A 216 19.65 -4.94 5.41
C LYS A 216 19.73 -6.09 4.38
N ARG A 217 18.90 -6.11 3.34
CA ARG A 217 18.94 -7.13 2.28
C ARG A 217 20.13 -6.90 1.35
N SER A 218 20.73 -7.97 0.86
CA SER A 218 21.71 -7.90 -0.22
C SER A 218 21.03 -7.51 -1.53
N SER A 219 21.78 -6.97 -2.50
CA SER A 219 21.21 -6.60 -3.80
C SER A 219 20.54 -7.78 -4.51
N LEU A 220 20.99 -9.01 -4.31
CA LEU A 220 20.36 -10.20 -4.89
C LEU A 220 18.99 -10.49 -4.26
N GLU A 221 18.92 -10.46 -2.93
CA GLU A 221 17.66 -10.64 -2.18
C GLU A 221 16.67 -9.53 -2.51
N GLN A 222 17.13 -8.29 -2.66
CA GLN A 222 16.30 -7.18 -3.10
C GLN A 222 15.69 -7.44 -4.48
N MET A 223 16.49 -7.89 -5.46
CA MET A 223 15.99 -8.20 -6.80
C MET A 223 15.01 -9.36 -6.79
N GLN A 224 15.30 -10.43 -6.04
CA GLN A 224 14.39 -11.57 -5.93
C GLN A 224 13.06 -11.14 -5.32
N ALA A 225 13.10 -10.37 -4.22
CA ALA A 225 11.92 -9.80 -3.61
C ALA A 225 11.13 -8.94 -4.60
N MET A 226 11.78 -8.02 -5.33
CA MET A 226 11.12 -7.19 -6.34
C MET A 226 10.54 -8.01 -7.50
N SER A 227 11.21 -9.07 -7.95
CA SER A 227 10.81 -9.86 -9.14
C SER A 227 9.52 -10.64 -8.95
N VAL A 228 9.20 -11.01 -7.71
CA VAL A 228 7.95 -11.70 -7.35
C VAL A 228 6.82 -10.73 -7.03
N LEU A 229 7.11 -9.42 -6.97
CA LEU A 229 6.09 -8.40 -6.77
C LEU A 229 5.43 -8.04 -8.09
N HIS A 230 4.14 -7.74 -7.99
CA HIS A 230 3.33 -7.29 -9.11
C HIS A 230 2.81 -5.86 -8.90
N PRO A 231 3.67 -4.82 -8.96
CA PRO A 231 3.24 -3.45 -8.71
C PRO A 231 2.42 -2.87 -9.87
N ASP A 232 1.43 -2.05 -9.52
CA ASP A 232 0.68 -1.20 -10.45
C ASP A 232 1.50 0.06 -10.80
N ILE A 233 2.22 0.63 -9.83
CA ILE A 233 3.09 1.79 -9.98
C ILE A 233 4.38 1.58 -9.17
N ILE A 234 5.49 2.11 -9.67
CA ILE A 234 6.73 2.20 -8.90
C ILE A 234 7.00 3.67 -8.59
N LEU A 235 7.18 4.02 -7.31
CA LEU A 235 7.62 5.33 -6.88
C LEU A 235 9.09 5.25 -6.49
N MET A 236 9.95 5.87 -7.30
CA MET A 236 11.38 5.96 -7.03
C MET A 236 11.75 7.38 -6.62
N CYS A 237 12.31 7.54 -5.43
CA CYS A 237 12.58 8.83 -4.82
C CYS A 237 13.92 8.85 -4.05
N GLY A 238 14.39 10.05 -3.76
CA GLY A 238 15.54 10.26 -2.88
C GLY A 238 16.69 11.04 -3.50
N GLY A 239 17.65 11.36 -2.62
CA GLY A 239 18.69 12.37 -2.80
C GLY A 239 18.13 13.78 -2.80
N ILE A 240 18.82 14.68 -2.07
CA ILE A 240 18.56 16.12 -2.16
C ILE A 240 19.00 16.62 -3.53
N ASP A 241 18.45 17.75 -3.97
CA ASP A 241 18.89 18.37 -5.21
C ASP A 241 20.37 18.80 -5.08
N GLY A 242 21.22 18.27 -5.96
CA GLY A 242 22.67 18.44 -5.91
C GLY A 242 23.47 17.36 -5.17
N GLY A 243 22.85 16.27 -4.66
CA GLY A 243 23.58 15.22 -3.94
C GLY A 243 23.08 13.78 -4.14
N ALA A 244 23.99 12.80 -3.97
CA ALA A 244 23.70 11.34 -3.95
C ALA A 244 23.18 10.71 -5.27
N VAL A 245 23.61 11.23 -6.43
CA VAL A 245 23.22 10.70 -7.76
C VAL A 245 23.61 9.22 -7.94
N SER A 246 24.85 8.84 -7.61
CA SER A 246 25.35 7.47 -7.81
C SER A 246 24.52 6.41 -7.08
N SER A 247 24.08 6.74 -5.87
CA SER A 247 23.32 5.84 -5.00
C SER A 247 21.91 5.61 -5.53
N ILE A 248 21.25 6.65 -6.04
CA ILE A 248 19.94 6.55 -6.70
C ILE A 248 20.02 5.68 -7.94
N LEU A 249 21.07 5.87 -8.76
CA LEU A 249 21.26 5.07 -9.97
C LEU A 249 21.48 3.60 -9.66
N ARG A 250 22.18 3.29 -8.57
CA ARG A 250 22.33 1.91 -8.12
C ARG A 250 20.99 1.25 -7.80
N LEU A 251 20.09 1.94 -7.10
CA LEU A 251 18.75 1.43 -6.86
C LEU A 251 17.96 1.27 -8.17
N GLY A 252 18.16 2.17 -9.12
CA GLY A 252 17.55 2.09 -10.45
C GLY A 252 17.99 0.84 -11.24
N GLU A 253 19.27 0.48 -11.18
CA GLU A 253 19.78 -0.76 -11.79
C GLU A 253 19.16 -2.00 -11.16
N ILE A 254 19.11 -2.04 -9.82
CA ILE A 254 18.53 -3.16 -9.09
C ILE A 254 17.08 -3.36 -9.55
N LEU A 255 16.31 -2.27 -9.67
CA LEU A 255 14.96 -2.34 -10.21
C LEU A 255 14.91 -2.82 -11.67
N GLN A 256 15.78 -2.29 -12.54
CA GLN A 256 15.81 -2.64 -13.96
C GLN A 256 16.14 -4.13 -14.16
N LEU A 257 17.05 -4.68 -13.35
CA LEU A 257 17.46 -6.07 -13.38
C LEU A 257 16.40 -6.99 -12.77
N ALA A 258 15.80 -6.59 -11.64
CA ALA A 258 14.72 -7.34 -11.00
C ALA A 258 13.52 -7.55 -11.92
N ASN A 259 13.28 -6.57 -12.81
CA ASN A 259 12.28 -6.62 -13.87
C ASN A 259 10.91 -7.13 -13.37
N PRO A 260 10.28 -6.42 -12.41
CA PRO A 260 8.95 -6.78 -11.91
C PRO A 260 7.93 -6.78 -13.05
N SER A 261 6.85 -7.52 -12.88
CA SER A 261 5.77 -7.62 -13.88
C SER A 261 4.49 -6.95 -13.38
N PRO A 262 3.68 -6.31 -14.24
CA PRO A 262 2.45 -5.66 -13.81
C PRO A 262 1.43 -6.68 -13.29
N LYS A 263 0.49 -6.19 -12.48
CA LYS A 263 -0.62 -6.95 -11.89
C LYS A 263 -1.61 -7.49 -12.92
N PHE A 264 -1.90 -6.72 -13.96
CA PHE A 264 -2.81 -7.09 -15.05
C PHE A 264 -2.10 -6.96 -16.40
N GLY A 265 -2.28 -7.97 -17.27
CA GLY A 265 -1.83 -7.95 -18.66
C GLY A 265 -0.31 -8.11 -18.85
N ASP A 266 0.10 -9.15 -19.57
CA ASP A 266 1.52 -9.43 -19.88
C ASP A 266 2.17 -8.45 -20.89
N LYS A 267 1.44 -7.39 -21.33
CA LYS A 267 1.80 -6.57 -22.50
C LYS A 267 1.99 -5.07 -22.23
N THR A 268 1.84 -4.60 -21.00
CA THR A 268 1.94 -3.17 -20.65
C THR A 268 3.14 -2.90 -19.76
N ASN A 269 3.85 -1.81 -20.03
CA ASN A 269 4.95 -1.36 -19.18
C ASN A 269 4.40 -0.86 -17.83
N ILE A 270 5.17 -1.01 -16.76
CA ILE A 270 4.79 -0.48 -15.45
C ILE A 270 5.09 1.02 -15.42
N PRO A 271 4.14 1.88 -14.99
CA PRO A 271 4.42 3.28 -14.70
C PRO A 271 5.46 3.46 -13.59
N LEU A 272 6.52 4.22 -13.87
CA LEU A 272 7.58 4.56 -12.92
C LEU A 272 7.56 6.07 -12.66
N VAL A 273 7.16 6.49 -11.46
CA VAL A 273 7.22 7.88 -11.01
C VAL A 273 8.56 8.14 -10.36
N PHE A 274 9.39 8.97 -10.99
CA PHE A 274 10.66 9.42 -10.45
C PHE A 274 10.54 10.80 -9.80
N ALA A 275 10.71 10.85 -8.49
CA ALA A 275 10.59 12.03 -7.64
C ALA A 275 11.86 12.25 -6.78
N GLY A 276 13.03 12.08 -7.40
CA GLY A 276 14.34 12.23 -6.75
C GLY A 276 15.18 13.36 -7.34
N ASN A 277 16.45 13.40 -6.95
CA ASN A 277 17.43 14.43 -7.33
C ASN A 277 17.36 14.82 -8.81
N THR A 278 17.22 16.11 -9.07
CA THR A 278 17.22 16.74 -10.40
C THR A 278 18.38 16.30 -11.31
N GLY A 279 19.60 16.18 -10.78
CA GLY A 279 20.80 15.74 -11.52
C GLY A 279 20.76 14.27 -11.95
N ALA A 280 19.94 13.42 -11.33
CA ALA A 280 19.79 12.01 -11.70
C ALA A 280 18.79 11.79 -12.85
N ARG A 281 17.93 12.77 -13.16
CA ARG A 281 16.79 12.64 -14.09
C ARG A 281 17.18 12.13 -15.49
N ALA A 282 18.23 12.69 -16.07
CA ALA A 282 18.68 12.31 -17.41
C ALA A 282 19.14 10.84 -17.48
N PHE A 283 19.79 10.36 -16.43
CA PHE A 283 20.26 8.97 -16.32
C PHE A 283 19.10 8.00 -16.12
N ILE A 284 18.15 8.34 -15.24
CA ILE A 284 16.93 7.56 -15.00
C ILE A 284 16.10 7.44 -16.28
N ALA A 285 15.98 8.53 -17.06
CA ALA A 285 15.36 8.50 -18.39
C ALA A 285 16.08 7.52 -19.35
N GLY A 286 17.41 7.52 -19.33
CA GLY A 286 18.21 6.56 -20.09
C GLY A 286 17.99 5.11 -19.68
N LEU A 287 17.91 4.82 -18.37
CA LEU A 287 17.74 3.47 -17.84
C LEU A 287 16.36 2.87 -18.13
N PHE A 288 15.29 3.68 -18.01
CA PHE A 288 13.93 3.14 -17.94
C PHE A 288 13.07 3.37 -19.19
N SER A 289 13.44 4.28 -20.09
CA SER A 289 12.64 4.68 -21.28
C SER A 289 12.18 3.55 -22.21
N LYS A 290 12.80 2.36 -22.17
CA LYS A 290 12.42 1.22 -23.01
C LYS A 290 11.50 0.20 -22.33
N ARG A 291 11.45 0.16 -20.99
CA ARG A 291 10.80 -0.92 -20.21
C ARG A 291 9.71 -0.42 -19.27
N PHE A 292 9.78 0.84 -18.86
CA PHE A 292 8.83 1.44 -17.94
C PHE A 292 8.28 2.72 -18.55
N ASP A 293 7.04 3.04 -18.20
CA ASP A 293 6.45 4.32 -18.57
C ASP A 293 6.90 5.35 -17.54
N LEU A 294 8.01 6.03 -17.84
CA LEU A 294 8.67 6.93 -16.90
C LEU A 294 7.97 8.29 -16.82
N PHE A 295 7.67 8.72 -15.59
CA PHE A 295 7.12 10.03 -15.28
C PHE A 295 8.02 10.75 -14.27
N ILE A 296 8.57 11.88 -14.67
CA ILE A 296 9.47 12.67 -13.81
C ILE A 296 8.68 13.80 -13.19
N VAL A 297 8.75 13.91 -11.87
CA VAL A 297 8.08 14.95 -11.07
C VAL A 297 9.10 15.73 -10.22
N PRO A 298 8.73 16.87 -9.61
CA PRO A 298 9.53 17.53 -8.59
C PRO A 298 10.03 16.57 -7.50
N ASN A 299 11.21 16.86 -6.95
CA ASN A 299 11.83 16.02 -5.93
C ASN A 299 10.98 16.03 -4.65
N LEU A 300 10.71 14.87 -4.04
CA LEU A 300 9.97 14.77 -2.78
C LEU A 300 10.67 15.50 -1.64
N ARG A 301 12.01 15.56 -1.69
CA ARG A 301 12.83 16.16 -0.64
C ARG A 301 13.97 16.97 -1.26
N PRO A 302 13.66 18.17 -1.82
CA PRO A 302 14.67 19.01 -2.48
C PRO A 302 15.84 19.36 -1.56
N LYS A 303 15.56 19.59 -0.27
CA LYS A 303 16.55 19.82 0.79
C LYS A 303 16.30 18.85 1.95
N LEU A 304 17.30 18.68 2.82
CA LEU A 304 17.16 17.77 3.97
C LEU A 304 16.01 18.18 4.91
N THR A 305 15.70 19.46 5.04
CA THR A 305 14.65 19.98 5.93
C THR A 305 13.31 20.26 5.23
N GLU A 306 13.22 20.09 3.90
CA GLU A 306 12.06 20.54 3.10
C GLU A 306 11.44 19.38 2.33
N GLU A 307 10.12 19.20 2.42
CA GLU A 307 9.37 18.17 1.69
C GLU A 307 8.36 18.77 0.70
N ASN A 308 8.22 18.13 -0.46
CA ASN A 308 7.29 18.52 -1.53
C ASN A 308 6.57 17.28 -2.08
N LEU A 309 5.55 16.81 -1.36
CA LEU A 309 4.89 15.52 -1.65
C LEU A 309 3.78 15.62 -2.73
N GLN A 310 3.17 16.79 -2.87
CA GLN A 310 1.95 16.99 -3.66
C GLN A 310 2.10 16.63 -5.15
N PRO A 311 3.14 17.08 -5.87
CA PRO A 311 3.26 16.80 -7.31
C PRO A 311 3.36 15.31 -7.64
N ALA A 312 4.06 14.55 -6.79
CA ALA A 312 4.18 13.11 -6.95
C ALA A 312 2.87 12.39 -6.59
N ARG A 313 2.18 12.86 -5.55
CA ARG A 313 0.88 12.34 -5.13
C ARG A 313 -0.17 12.46 -6.24
N GLU A 314 -0.29 13.65 -6.83
CA GLU A 314 -1.20 13.94 -7.94
C GLU A 314 -0.87 13.06 -9.15
N ARG A 315 0.41 12.92 -9.50
CA ARG A 315 0.83 12.09 -10.63
C ARG A 315 0.49 10.62 -10.42
N ILE A 316 0.69 10.09 -9.22
CA ILE A 316 0.34 8.71 -8.86
C ILE A 316 -1.18 8.52 -8.97
N HIS A 317 -1.96 9.46 -8.44
CA HIS A 317 -3.42 9.42 -8.52
C HIS A 317 -3.92 9.42 -9.97
N GLN A 318 -3.37 10.28 -10.82
CA GLN A 318 -3.71 10.32 -12.24
C GLN A 318 -3.35 9.01 -12.96
N LEU A 319 -2.17 8.46 -12.70
CA LEU A 319 -1.75 7.18 -13.28
C LEU A 319 -2.64 6.00 -12.86
N PHE A 320 -3.15 6.04 -11.64
CA PHE A 320 -4.11 5.06 -11.17
C PHE A 320 -5.41 5.10 -12.00
N MET A 321 -5.89 6.30 -12.31
CA MET A 321 -7.08 6.49 -13.15
C MET A 321 -6.84 5.97 -14.57
N ASP A 322 -5.76 6.45 -15.20
CA ASP A 322 -5.47 6.21 -16.62
C ASP A 322 -5.14 4.73 -16.91
N ASN A 323 -4.40 4.07 -16.01
CA ASN A 323 -3.78 2.79 -16.32
C ASN A 323 -4.30 1.60 -15.52
N VAL A 324 -4.82 1.79 -14.30
CA VAL A 324 -5.16 0.65 -13.42
C VAL A 324 -6.66 0.35 -13.45
N MET A 325 -7.52 1.37 -13.47
CA MET A 325 -8.97 1.17 -13.55
C MET A 325 -9.43 0.67 -14.92
N GLU A 326 -8.88 1.19 -16.01
CA GLU A 326 -9.24 0.75 -17.37
C GLU A 326 -8.86 -0.70 -17.67
N GLN A 327 -7.87 -1.24 -16.96
CA GLN A 327 -7.40 -2.62 -17.12
C GLN A 327 -8.25 -3.65 -16.36
N ALA A 328 -9.18 -3.20 -15.50
CA ALA A 328 -10.05 -4.12 -14.78
C ALA A 328 -10.90 -4.95 -15.77
N PRO A 329 -10.93 -6.28 -15.64
CA PRO A 329 -11.66 -7.13 -16.58
C PRO A 329 -13.15 -6.78 -16.67
N GLY A 330 -13.64 -6.49 -17.88
CA GLY A 330 -15.02 -6.05 -18.16
C GLY A 330 -15.26 -4.52 -18.12
N TYR A 331 -14.29 -3.73 -17.68
CA TYR A 331 -14.46 -2.27 -17.53
C TYR A 331 -14.69 -1.55 -18.86
N SER A 332 -14.00 -1.95 -19.93
CA SER A 332 -14.12 -1.34 -21.25
C SER A 332 -15.54 -1.44 -21.85
N GLN A 333 -16.26 -2.51 -21.50
CA GLN A 333 -17.66 -2.73 -21.87
C GLN A 333 -18.56 -1.84 -21.02
N LEU A 334 -18.30 -1.78 -19.70
CA LEU A 334 -19.03 -0.93 -18.78
C LEU A 334 -18.98 0.56 -19.18
N LYS A 335 -17.81 1.04 -19.61
CA LYS A 335 -17.60 2.43 -20.09
C LYS A 335 -18.48 2.78 -21.30
N LYS A 336 -18.91 1.80 -22.10
CA LYS A 336 -19.76 2.04 -23.29
C LYS A 336 -21.25 2.16 -22.96
N ILE A 337 -21.68 1.63 -21.82
CA ILE A 337 -23.12 1.54 -21.47
C ILE A 337 -23.56 2.62 -20.47
N VAL A 338 -22.62 3.24 -19.77
CA VAL A 338 -22.89 4.29 -18.78
C VAL A 338 -23.27 5.60 -19.45
N ASN A 339 -24.14 6.37 -18.80
CA ASN A 339 -24.59 7.66 -19.32
C ASN A 339 -23.67 8.84 -18.94
N ASP A 340 -22.71 8.63 -18.03
CA ASP A 340 -21.70 9.59 -17.59
C ASP A 340 -20.42 8.84 -17.18
N ASP A 341 -19.28 9.53 -17.12
CA ASP A 341 -17.97 8.89 -16.92
C ASP A 341 -17.91 8.05 -15.64
N ILE A 342 -17.24 6.90 -15.72
CA ILE A 342 -17.03 6.06 -14.54
C ILE A 342 -16.02 6.74 -13.62
N ILE A 343 -16.40 6.87 -12.36
CA ILE A 343 -15.66 7.62 -11.35
C ILE A 343 -15.18 6.67 -10.23
N PRO A 344 -14.01 6.97 -9.63
CA PRO A 344 -13.57 6.49 -8.34
C PRO A 344 -14.65 6.15 -7.33
N THR A 345 -14.80 4.92 -6.80
CA THR A 345 -15.64 4.75 -5.59
C THR A 345 -15.24 5.75 -4.48
N PRO A 346 -13.94 5.92 -4.14
CA PRO A 346 -13.53 6.87 -3.11
C PRO A 346 -13.72 8.33 -3.50
N MET A 347 -13.58 8.67 -4.78
CA MET A 347 -13.86 10.02 -5.29
C MET A 347 -15.34 10.36 -5.12
N SER A 348 -16.21 9.38 -5.37
CA SER A 348 -17.63 9.50 -5.14
C SER A 348 -17.98 9.70 -3.65
N VAL A 349 -17.27 9.02 -2.74
CA VAL A 349 -17.43 9.25 -1.30
C VAL A 349 -17.01 10.68 -0.92
N ILE A 350 -15.89 11.19 -1.46
CA ILE A 350 -15.47 12.59 -1.25
C ILE A 350 -16.59 13.55 -1.67
N ASN A 351 -17.14 13.36 -2.87
CA ASN A 351 -18.22 14.21 -3.37
C ASN A 351 -19.42 14.23 -2.40
N SER A 352 -19.83 13.07 -1.89
CA SER A 352 -20.93 12.99 -0.92
C SER A 352 -20.63 13.72 0.39
N LEU A 353 -19.41 13.59 0.91
CA LEU A 353 -19.00 14.25 2.15
C LEU A 353 -18.86 15.76 1.98
N GLN A 354 -18.36 16.22 0.83
CA GLN A 354 -18.29 17.63 0.48
C GLN A 354 -19.68 18.27 0.49
N LEU A 355 -20.67 17.64 -0.18
CA LEU A 355 -22.05 18.14 -0.20
C LEU A 355 -22.67 18.28 1.18
N VAL A 356 -22.48 17.28 2.04
CA VAL A 356 -23.02 17.33 3.41
C VAL A 356 -22.30 18.38 4.24
N SER A 357 -20.98 18.49 4.11
CA SER A 357 -20.20 19.45 4.88
C SER A 357 -20.49 20.90 4.46
N GLU A 358 -20.60 21.19 3.17
CA GLU A 358 -20.98 22.51 2.65
C GLU A 358 -22.41 22.88 3.05
N LYS A 359 -23.32 21.90 3.09
CA LYS A 359 -24.71 22.14 3.50
C LYS A 359 -24.85 22.46 4.99
N LEU A 360 -23.99 21.89 5.83
CA LEU A 360 -24.06 22.01 7.29
C LEU A 360 -23.16 23.11 7.85
N ASP A 361 -22.07 23.48 7.14
CA ASP A 361 -21.02 24.39 7.62
C ASP A 361 -20.36 23.92 8.93
N GLU A 362 -20.11 22.62 9.04
CA GLU A 362 -19.57 21.95 10.23
C GLU A 362 -18.28 21.18 9.89
N ASN A 363 -17.38 21.00 10.87
CA ASN A 363 -16.22 20.14 10.71
C ASN A 363 -16.65 18.67 10.78
N ILE A 364 -16.38 17.92 9.72
CA ILE A 364 -16.79 16.52 9.58
C ILE A 364 -15.55 15.65 9.44
N MET A 365 -15.53 14.54 10.16
CA MET A 365 -14.61 13.44 9.89
C MET A 365 -15.40 12.17 9.61
N ALA A 366 -14.99 11.41 8.61
CA ALA A 366 -15.70 10.22 8.16
C ALA A 366 -14.75 9.05 7.97
N VAL A 367 -15.25 7.83 8.17
CA VAL A 367 -14.56 6.60 7.83
C VAL A 367 -15.39 5.76 6.87
N ASP A 368 -14.75 5.21 5.84
CA ASP A 368 -15.28 4.11 5.04
C ASP A 368 -14.41 2.87 5.24
N ILE A 369 -14.92 1.88 5.98
CA ILE A 369 -14.23 0.63 6.25
C ILE A 369 -14.67 -0.47 5.28
N GLY A 370 -13.77 -0.81 4.37
CA GLY A 370 -13.97 -1.84 3.36
C GLY A 370 -13.42 -3.22 3.75
N GLY A 371 -13.55 -4.17 2.82
CA GLY A 371 -12.99 -5.52 3.00
C GLY A 371 -11.45 -5.58 2.89
N ALA A 372 -10.82 -4.53 2.36
CA ALA A 372 -9.37 -4.53 2.15
C ALA A 372 -8.67 -3.25 2.60
N THR A 373 -9.37 -2.11 2.60
CA THR A 373 -8.84 -0.80 2.94
C THR A 373 -9.82 -0.06 3.86
N THR A 374 -9.30 0.87 4.64
CA THR A 374 -10.07 1.82 5.42
C THR A 374 -9.69 3.22 4.98
N ASP A 375 -10.65 3.98 4.48
CA ASP A 375 -10.47 5.36 4.05
C ASP A 375 -10.94 6.30 5.17
N ILE A 376 -10.11 7.28 5.55
CA ILE A 376 -10.50 8.38 6.44
C ILE A 376 -10.58 9.65 5.63
N PHE A 377 -11.67 10.38 5.82
CA PHE A 377 -11.93 11.66 5.20
C PHE A 377 -12.12 12.71 6.30
N SER A 378 -11.68 13.94 6.04
CA SER A 378 -11.97 15.06 6.94
C SER A 378 -12.19 16.33 6.15
N ASN A 379 -13.21 17.10 6.52
CA ASN A 379 -13.27 18.53 6.30
C ASN A 379 -13.01 19.23 7.63
N ILE A 380 -11.84 19.87 7.73
CA ILE A 380 -11.44 20.62 8.92
C ILE A 380 -10.99 22.00 8.44
N LEU A 381 -11.61 23.06 8.98
CA LEU A 381 -11.26 24.45 8.67
C LEU A 381 -11.30 24.78 7.16
N GLY A 382 -12.24 24.16 6.43
CA GLY A 382 -12.45 24.34 4.99
C GLY A 382 -11.46 23.57 4.10
N GLU A 383 -10.64 22.69 4.66
CA GLU A 383 -9.69 21.86 3.93
C GLU A 383 -10.11 20.39 3.95
N TYR A 384 -10.08 19.77 2.77
CA TYR A 384 -10.47 18.38 2.56
C TYR A 384 -9.24 17.49 2.49
N PHE A 385 -9.19 16.50 3.37
CA PHE A 385 -8.15 15.49 3.36
C PHE A 385 -8.76 14.10 3.22
N ARG A 386 -8.04 13.25 2.48
CA ARG A 386 -8.29 11.81 2.41
C ARG A 386 -7.00 11.07 2.73
N THR A 387 -7.10 10.06 3.57
CA THR A 387 -6.04 9.09 3.83
C THR A 387 -6.54 7.68 3.63
N VAL A 388 -5.78 6.87 2.91
CA VAL A 388 -6.13 5.48 2.64
C VAL A 388 -5.21 4.56 3.43
N SER A 389 -5.81 3.80 4.35
CA SER A 389 -5.12 2.79 5.12
C SER A 389 -5.24 1.45 4.40
N ALA A 390 -4.36 1.27 3.43
CA ALA A 390 -4.33 0.14 2.51
C ALA A 390 -4.27 -1.26 3.13
N ASN A 391 -3.72 -1.35 4.34
CA ASN A 391 -3.48 -2.60 5.05
C ASN A 391 -4.47 -2.85 6.19
N TYR A 392 -5.47 -2.00 6.37
CA TYR A 392 -6.50 -2.16 7.39
C TYR A 392 -7.84 -2.36 6.69
N GLY A 393 -8.45 -3.51 6.89
CA GLY A 393 -9.72 -3.87 6.25
C GLY A 393 -10.26 -5.18 6.80
N MET A 394 -11.55 -5.42 6.60
CA MET A 394 -12.30 -6.45 7.33
C MET A 394 -12.29 -7.86 6.72
N SER A 395 -11.70 -8.03 5.53
CA SER A 395 -11.62 -9.33 4.84
C SER A 395 -10.16 -9.69 4.56
N TYR A 396 -9.61 -9.25 3.42
CA TYR A 396 -8.26 -9.64 2.97
C TYR A 396 -7.14 -9.16 3.88
N SER A 397 -7.36 -8.05 4.59
CA SER A 397 -6.37 -7.38 5.42
C SER A 397 -6.62 -7.53 6.92
N ILE A 398 -7.60 -8.36 7.31
CA ILE A 398 -8.05 -8.47 8.71
C ILE A 398 -6.91 -8.94 9.65
N ALA A 399 -6.08 -9.87 9.18
CA ALA A 399 -4.91 -10.36 9.92
C ALA A 399 -3.82 -9.28 10.05
N ASN A 400 -3.72 -8.36 9.09
CA ASN A 400 -2.76 -7.27 9.18
C ASN A 400 -3.14 -6.25 10.25
N VAL A 401 -4.44 -6.03 10.49
CA VAL A 401 -4.89 -5.24 11.65
C VAL A 401 -4.38 -5.88 12.94
N LEU A 402 -4.63 -7.19 13.13
CA LEU A 402 -4.16 -7.92 14.32
C LEU A 402 -2.64 -7.83 14.52
N LYS A 403 -1.87 -8.02 13.44
CA LYS A 403 -0.41 -7.95 13.44
C LYS A 403 0.10 -6.59 13.90
N ASP A 404 -0.42 -5.51 13.32
CA ASP A 404 0.10 -4.16 13.57
C ASP A 404 -0.42 -3.56 14.89
N THR A 405 -1.63 -3.93 15.33
CA THR A 405 -2.18 -3.49 16.64
C THR A 405 -1.59 -4.29 17.79
N GLY A 406 -1.27 -5.56 17.54
CA GLY A 406 -0.98 -6.56 18.58
C GLY A 406 -2.26 -7.17 19.17
N TYR A 407 -2.16 -8.46 19.52
CA TYR A 407 -3.27 -9.28 20.00
C TYR A 407 -3.99 -8.70 21.22
N SER A 408 -3.24 -8.18 22.21
CA SER A 408 -3.80 -7.59 23.43
C SER A 408 -4.70 -6.39 23.15
N ASN A 409 -4.45 -5.64 22.08
CA ASN A 409 -5.25 -4.48 21.69
C ASN A 409 -6.54 -4.86 20.97
N VAL A 410 -6.64 -6.07 20.42
CA VAL A 410 -7.90 -6.59 19.88
C VAL A 410 -8.70 -7.26 20.98
N LYS A 411 -8.08 -8.18 21.73
CA LYS A 411 -8.73 -8.97 22.79
C LYS A 411 -9.45 -8.11 23.83
N ARG A 412 -8.92 -6.92 24.10
CA ARG A 412 -9.48 -5.97 25.06
C ARG A 412 -10.93 -5.53 24.77
N TRP A 413 -11.36 -5.57 23.51
CA TRP A 413 -12.70 -5.17 23.08
C TRP A 413 -13.69 -6.33 23.07
N ILE A 414 -13.19 -7.55 23.20
CA ILE A 414 -13.98 -8.77 23.11
C ILE A 414 -14.48 -9.12 24.52
N PRO A 415 -15.78 -9.35 24.71
CA PRO A 415 -16.31 -9.82 25.99
C PRO A 415 -15.62 -11.12 26.44
N GLY A 416 -15.52 -11.33 27.75
CA GLY A 416 -14.91 -12.52 28.31
C GLY A 416 -15.60 -13.82 27.88
N GLY A 417 -14.85 -14.92 27.81
CA GLY A 417 -15.37 -16.27 27.55
C GLY A 417 -14.87 -16.94 26.26
N LEU A 418 -14.25 -16.18 25.34
CA LEU A 418 -13.60 -16.75 24.16
C LEU A 418 -12.15 -17.15 24.46
N SER A 419 -11.71 -18.28 23.91
CA SER A 419 -10.31 -18.71 23.99
C SER A 419 -9.44 -17.93 23.00
N ASP A 420 -8.15 -17.80 23.31
CA ASP A 420 -7.24 -17.06 22.45
C ASP A 420 -7.06 -17.70 21.07
N ASP A 421 -7.02 -19.04 21.05
CA ASP A 421 -7.00 -19.81 19.81
C ASP A 421 -8.25 -19.55 18.95
N TYR A 422 -9.42 -19.37 19.55
CA TYR A 422 -10.64 -19.13 18.78
C TYR A 422 -10.56 -17.81 18.02
N ILE A 423 -10.17 -16.74 18.71
CA ILE A 423 -10.06 -15.40 18.15
C ILE A 423 -9.03 -15.38 17.01
N ALA A 424 -7.82 -15.91 17.27
CA ALA A 424 -6.75 -15.92 16.29
C ALA A 424 -7.09 -16.77 15.05
N ASN A 425 -7.64 -17.98 15.25
CA ASN A 425 -8.04 -18.85 14.14
C ASN A 425 -9.20 -18.25 13.33
N TYR A 426 -10.16 -17.57 13.97
CA TYR A 426 -11.26 -16.89 13.27
C TYR A 426 -10.72 -15.82 12.32
N ILE A 427 -9.87 -14.91 12.82
CA ILE A 427 -9.27 -13.82 12.05
C ILE A 427 -8.46 -14.40 10.87
N ALA A 428 -7.66 -15.42 11.13
CA ALA A 428 -6.83 -16.05 10.09
C ALA A 428 -7.68 -16.74 9.00
N ASN A 429 -8.78 -17.41 9.36
CA ASN A 429 -9.69 -18.00 8.35
C ASN A 429 -10.50 -16.94 7.60
N LYS A 430 -10.93 -15.85 8.24
CA LYS A 430 -11.61 -14.73 7.57
C LYS A 430 -10.74 -14.12 6.47
N MET A 431 -9.42 -14.05 6.68
CA MET A 431 -8.46 -13.66 5.64
C MET A 431 -8.40 -14.65 4.46
N LEU A 432 -8.46 -15.96 4.74
CA LEU A 432 -8.46 -17.00 3.68
C LEU A 432 -9.78 -17.07 2.91
N TYR A 433 -10.89 -16.76 3.59
CA TYR A 433 -12.27 -16.85 3.09
C TYR A 433 -12.97 -15.48 3.19
N PRO A 434 -12.55 -14.49 2.36
CA PRO A 434 -12.92 -13.08 2.50
C PRO A 434 -14.41 -12.78 2.27
N THR A 435 -15.15 -13.70 1.64
CA THR A 435 -16.59 -13.61 1.38
C THR A 435 -17.45 -14.19 2.51
N PHE A 436 -16.83 -14.77 3.54
CA PHE A 436 -17.52 -15.20 4.75
C PHE A 436 -18.07 -13.98 5.48
N ASN A 437 -19.30 -14.03 5.97
CA ASN A 437 -19.88 -13.01 6.85
C ASN A 437 -20.15 -13.64 8.23
N PRO A 438 -19.97 -12.89 9.32
CA PRO A 438 -20.20 -13.41 10.67
C PRO A 438 -21.67 -13.81 10.83
N SER A 439 -21.92 -14.95 11.49
CA SER A 439 -23.27 -15.52 11.64
C SER A 439 -23.80 -15.50 13.07
N ASP A 440 -22.96 -15.17 14.05
CA ASP A 440 -23.26 -15.31 15.47
C ASP A 440 -22.50 -14.26 16.31
N GLU A 441 -23.00 -14.03 17.53
CA GLU A 441 -22.51 -12.97 18.42
C GLU A 441 -20.99 -13.01 18.68
N PRO A 442 -20.34 -14.15 18.99
CA PRO A 442 -18.89 -14.21 19.14
C PRO A 442 -18.12 -13.70 17.92
N GLN A 443 -18.54 -14.10 16.71
CA GLN A 443 -17.91 -13.68 15.46
C GLN A 443 -18.11 -12.20 15.20
N ILE A 444 -19.34 -11.70 15.42
CA ILE A 444 -19.67 -10.27 15.30
C ILE A 444 -18.81 -9.45 16.29
N ALA A 445 -18.67 -9.90 17.53
CA ALA A 445 -17.83 -9.24 18.53
C ALA A 445 -16.35 -9.18 18.13
N ILE A 446 -15.80 -10.25 17.53
CA ILE A 446 -14.43 -10.25 16.99
C ILE A 446 -14.29 -9.26 15.84
N GLU A 447 -15.25 -9.23 14.90
CA GLU A 447 -15.21 -8.26 13.79
C GLU A 447 -15.36 -6.81 14.28
N HIS A 448 -16.18 -6.56 15.30
CA HIS A 448 -16.30 -5.24 15.93
C HIS A 448 -14.99 -4.81 16.64
N ALA A 449 -14.34 -5.74 17.35
CA ALA A 449 -13.06 -5.47 17.99
C ALA A 449 -11.97 -5.10 16.96
N ILE A 450 -11.92 -5.81 15.84
CA ILE A 450 -10.97 -5.53 14.77
C ILE A 450 -11.32 -4.22 14.05
N SER A 451 -12.60 -3.93 13.79
CA SER A 451 -13.00 -2.70 13.11
C SER A 451 -12.67 -1.46 13.95
N LYS A 452 -12.90 -1.49 15.27
CA LYS A 452 -12.46 -0.44 16.21
C LYS A 452 -10.98 -0.14 16.07
N GLU A 453 -10.14 -1.17 16.10
CA GLU A 453 -8.69 -1.00 15.96
C GLU A 453 -8.28 -0.51 14.56
N ALA A 454 -8.90 -1.04 13.50
CA ALA A 454 -8.65 -0.61 12.15
C ALA A 454 -8.95 0.89 11.96
N ILE A 455 -10.09 1.36 12.47
CA ILE A 455 -10.47 2.79 12.44
C ILE A 455 -9.47 3.60 13.28
N ARG A 456 -9.12 3.15 14.48
CA ARG A 456 -8.18 3.83 15.37
C ARG A 456 -6.80 4.04 14.74
N MET A 457 -6.27 3.00 14.09
CA MET A 457 -5.00 3.09 13.36
C MET A 457 -5.12 4.00 12.15
N SER A 458 -6.22 3.90 11.39
CA SER A 458 -6.45 4.71 10.20
C SER A 458 -6.60 6.19 10.54
N LYS A 459 -7.33 6.51 11.62
CA LYS A 459 -7.43 7.86 12.20
C LYS A 459 -6.04 8.37 12.56
N LYS A 460 -5.26 7.59 13.32
CA LYS A 460 -3.90 7.98 13.72
C LYS A 460 -3.04 8.31 12.49
N GLN A 461 -3.07 7.46 11.47
CA GLN A 461 -2.36 7.69 10.21
C GLN A 461 -2.84 8.97 9.51
N HIS A 462 -4.16 9.19 9.45
CA HIS A 462 -4.75 10.41 8.86
C HIS A 462 -4.33 11.67 9.60
N MET A 463 -4.29 11.64 10.93
CA MET A 463 -3.82 12.75 11.75
C MET A 463 -2.35 13.02 11.51
N GLU A 464 -1.48 12.01 11.57
CA GLU A 464 -0.04 12.16 11.35
C GLU A 464 0.31 12.65 9.94
N MET A 465 -0.51 12.34 8.94
CA MET A 465 -0.27 12.72 7.54
C MET A 465 -0.76 14.13 7.19
N ASN A 466 -1.84 14.60 7.81
CA ASN A 466 -2.52 15.82 7.40
C ASN A 466 -2.52 16.93 8.47
N PHE A 467 -2.31 16.59 9.75
CA PHE A 467 -2.46 17.53 10.87
C PHE A 467 -1.27 17.47 11.84
N ASN A 468 -0.74 18.62 12.20
CA ASN A 468 0.33 18.71 13.20
C ASN A 468 -0.27 18.73 14.62
N THR A 469 -0.49 17.55 15.21
CA THR A 469 -1.31 17.39 16.43
C THR A 469 -0.53 17.39 17.76
N ARG A 470 0.79 17.56 17.77
CA ARG A 470 1.59 17.49 19.03
C ARG A 470 2.15 18.85 19.46
N GLU A 471 1.61 19.38 20.55
CA GLU A 471 2.37 20.24 21.46
C GLU A 471 3.32 19.35 22.29
N ILE A 472 4.59 19.23 21.92
CA ILE A 472 5.57 18.66 22.84
C ILE A 472 5.90 19.71 23.91
N GLY A 473 5.48 19.43 25.14
CA GLY A 473 5.79 20.25 26.30
C GLY A 473 7.31 20.29 26.58
N PHE A 474 7.78 21.42 27.09
CA PHE A 474 9.20 21.66 27.43
C PHE A 474 9.81 20.56 28.35
N LEU A 475 8.99 19.91 29.17
CA LEU A 475 9.43 18.85 30.09
C LEU A 475 9.67 17.51 29.38
N ASP A 476 8.93 17.19 28.31
CA ASP A 476 9.15 15.98 27.51
C ASP A 476 10.43 16.10 26.70
N LYS A 477 10.76 17.32 26.21
CA LYS A 477 12.08 17.64 25.60
C LYS A 477 13.27 17.34 26.51
N LEU A 478 13.10 17.37 27.84
CA LEU A 478 14.18 17.10 28.80
C LEU A 478 14.31 15.61 29.15
N LYS A 479 13.20 14.85 29.17
CA LYS A 479 13.23 13.40 29.36
C LYS A 479 13.71 12.64 28.13
N MET A 480 13.46 13.16 26.93
CA MET A 480 13.90 12.58 25.65
C MET A 480 15.42 12.63 25.43
N LYS A 481 16.18 13.37 26.25
CA LYS A 481 17.65 13.43 26.11
C LYS A 481 18.36 12.14 26.53
N GLN A 482 17.69 11.18 27.17
CA GLN A 482 18.41 10.13 27.88
C GLN A 482 18.45 8.74 27.27
N HIS A 483 17.65 8.30 26.28
CA HIS A 483 17.87 6.91 25.81
C HIS A 483 17.50 6.47 24.38
N ASP A 484 16.96 7.28 23.46
CA ASP A 484 16.70 6.78 22.10
C ASP A 484 16.99 7.81 21.00
N LEU A 485 17.71 7.38 19.95
CA LEU A 485 17.99 8.19 18.75
C LEU A 485 16.70 8.64 18.03
N GLU A 486 15.62 7.87 18.13
CA GLU A 486 14.29 8.21 17.60
C GLU A 486 13.67 9.45 18.28
N SER A 487 13.91 9.62 19.58
CA SER A 487 13.35 10.71 20.39
C SER A 487 14.04 12.07 20.16
N ILE A 488 15.29 12.05 19.68
CA ILE A 488 16.05 13.26 19.34
C ILE A 488 15.57 13.80 17.98
N THR A 489 15.21 12.92 17.05
CA THR A 489 14.67 13.29 15.73
C THR A 489 13.29 13.95 15.80
N GLU A 490 12.37 13.46 16.64
CA GLU A 490 11.06 14.10 16.84
C GLU A 490 11.19 15.57 17.27
N ALA A 491 12.19 15.90 18.11
CA ALA A 491 12.39 17.26 18.61
C ALA A 491 12.81 18.27 17.53
N PHE A 492 13.51 17.83 16.46
CA PHE A 492 13.97 18.70 15.38
C PHE A 492 12.87 19.00 14.34
N TYR A 493 11.96 18.06 14.07
CA TYR A 493 10.86 18.27 13.12
C TYR A 493 9.76 19.21 13.65
N ILE A 494 9.70 19.44 14.96
CA ILE A 494 8.66 20.26 15.61
C ILE A 494 8.98 21.76 15.56
N GLU A 495 10.24 22.16 15.38
CA GLU A 495 10.63 23.58 15.43
C GLU A 495 10.30 24.37 14.15
N GLU A 496 10.22 23.72 12.99
CA GLU A 496 9.99 24.39 11.70
C GLU A 496 8.51 24.43 11.27
N ALA A 497 7.61 23.64 11.87
CA ALA A 497 6.20 23.54 11.48
C ALA A 497 5.27 24.56 12.16
N LYS A 498 5.75 25.80 12.37
CA LYS A 498 5.06 26.84 13.16
C LYS A 498 4.01 27.67 12.41
N ASP A 499 3.79 27.42 11.12
CA ASP A 499 2.86 28.20 10.30
C ASP A 499 1.54 27.46 9.93
N ALA A 500 1.22 26.31 10.55
CA ALA A 500 -0.05 25.61 10.31
C ALA A 500 -1.16 26.02 11.32
N LYS A 501 -2.40 26.17 10.83
CA LYS A 501 -3.60 26.48 11.63
C LYS A 501 -3.74 25.46 12.78
N LYS A 502 -3.95 25.95 14.01
CA LYS A 502 -4.17 25.10 15.19
C LYS A 502 -5.54 24.41 15.09
N PHE A 503 -5.59 23.10 15.31
CA PHE A 503 -6.80 22.28 15.31
C PHE A 503 -6.79 21.34 16.51
N HIS A 504 -7.93 21.17 17.16
CA HIS A 504 -8.13 20.23 18.26
C HIS A 504 -9.19 19.19 17.93
N MET A 505 -9.10 18.01 18.55
CA MET A 505 -10.06 16.92 18.31
C MET A 505 -11.49 17.28 18.72
N TYR A 506 -11.66 18.20 19.68
CA TYR A 506 -12.97 18.71 20.09
C TYR A 506 -13.61 19.68 19.10
N ASP A 507 -12.89 20.09 18.06
CA ASP A 507 -13.44 20.92 16.97
C ASP A 507 -14.24 20.08 15.96
N ILE A 508 -14.26 18.74 16.09
CA ILE A 508 -15.03 17.84 15.22
C ILE A 508 -16.48 17.78 15.69
N ASN A 509 -17.38 18.31 14.87
CA ASN A 509 -18.81 18.37 15.16
C ASN A 509 -19.52 17.06 14.80
N ILE A 510 -19.13 16.43 13.69
CA ILE A 510 -19.81 15.25 13.14
C ILE A 510 -18.81 14.15 12.79
N LEU A 511 -19.10 12.93 13.24
CA LEU A 511 -18.44 11.71 12.79
C LEU A 511 -19.39 10.84 11.97
N ILE A 512 -18.95 10.45 10.78
CA ILE A 512 -19.74 9.61 9.88
C ILE A 512 -19.05 8.25 9.69
N GLY A 513 -19.76 7.16 10.03
CA GLY A 513 -19.31 5.80 9.77
C GLY A 513 -19.96 5.17 8.54
N ALA A 514 -19.15 4.73 7.58
CA ALA A 514 -19.58 3.97 6.41
C ALA A 514 -18.79 2.65 6.30
N GLY A 515 -19.38 1.66 5.62
CA GLY A 515 -18.78 0.34 5.45
C GLY A 515 -19.70 -0.79 5.91
N GLY A 516 -19.50 -1.99 5.37
CA GLY A 516 -20.41 -3.12 5.61
C GLY A 516 -20.58 -3.49 7.09
N VAL A 517 -19.50 -3.39 7.88
CA VAL A 517 -19.53 -3.67 9.33
C VAL A 517 -20.29 -2.60 10.14
N LEU A 518 -20.50 -1.40 9.58
CA LEU A 518 -21.21 -0.30 10.22
C LEU A 518 -22.67 -0.19 9.75
N SER A 519 -22.91 -0.42 8.45
CA SER A 519 -24.24 -0.33 7.85
C SER A 519 -25.14 -1.53 8.19
N HIS A 520 -24.56 -2.69 8.52
CA HIS A 520 -25.30 -3.94 8.78
C HIS A 520 -25.17 -4.43 10.24
N THR A 521 -24.91 -3.53 11.19
CA THR A 521 -24.99 -3.87 12.61
C THR A 521 -26.42 -4.24 13.03
N ASP A 522 -26.56 -5.07 14.06
CA ASP A 522 -27.88 -5.48 14.58
C ASP A 522 -28.59 -4.32 15.29
N SER A 523 -27.83 -3.37 15.82
CA SER A 523 -28.35 -2.18 16.50
C SER A 523 -27.54 -0.92 16.19
N ASN A 524 -28.16 0.25 16.46
CA ASN A 524 -27.46 1.54 16.36
C ASN A 524 -26.42 1.70 17.45
N GLU A 525 -26.62 1.09 18.62
CA GLU A 525 -25.66 1.05 19.73
C GLU A 525 -24.35 0.35 19.33
N GLN A 526 -24.42 -0.73 18.55
CA GLN A 526 -23.22 -1.39 18.02
C GLN A 526 -22.46 -0.50 17.03
N ALA A 527 -23.16 0.18 16.12
CA ALA A 527 -22.51 1.12 15.20
C ALA A 527 -21.90 2.32 15.95
N LEU A 528 -22.62 2.85 16.94
CA LEU A 528 -22.15 3.92 17.82
C LEU A 528 -20.85 3.51 18.53
N SER A 529 -20.83 2.32 19.11
CA SER A 529 -19.67 1.71 19.77
C SER A 529 -18.44 1.65 18.86
N ILE A 530 -18.60 1.12 17.65
CA ILE A 530 -17.47 0.97 16.70
C ILE A 530 -16.91 2.33 16.30
N ILE A 531 -17.78 3.29 15.95
CA ILE A 531 -17.35 4.62 15.49
C ILE A 531 -16.72 5.40 16.66
N TYR A 532 -17.35 5.38 17.83
CA TYR A 532 -16.86 6.07 19.02
C TYR A 532 -15.49 5.54 19.45
N ASP A 533 -15.32 4.23 19.63
CA ASP A 533 -14.03 3.67 20.07
C ASP A 533 -12.94 3.74 19.00
N GLY A 534 -13.34 3.68 17.72
CA GLY A 534 -12.43 3.87 16.61
C GLY A 534 -11.86 5.28 16.55
N PHE A 535 -12.70 6.31 16.70
CA PHE A 535 -12.27 7.70 16.60
C PHE A 535 -11.84 8.33 17.93
N GLN A 536 -12.40 7.90 19.04
CA GLN A 536 -12.29 8.53 20.37
C GLN A 536 -12.47 10.06 20.28
N PRO A 537 -13.66 10.54 19.86
CA PRO A 537 -13.92 11.98 19.77
C PRO A 537 -13.82 12.66 21.14
N GLU A 538 -13.44 13.92 21.12
CA GLU A 538 -13.34 14.76 22.32
C GLU A 538 -14.44 15.82 22.30
N GLY A 539 -14.89 16.29 23.46
CA GLY A 539 -15.95 17.30 23.52
C GLY A 539 -17.33 16.74 23.21
N ILE A 540 -18.09 17.41 22.34
CA ILE A 540 -19.44 17.00 21.93
C ILE A 540 -19.44 16.76 20.43
N THR A 541 -19.85 15.56 20.03
CA THR A 541 -19.82 15.14 18.63
C THR A 541 -21.08 14.36 18.29
N GLU A 542 -21.73 14.67 17.17
CA GLU A 542 -22.80 13.85 16.61
C GLU A 542 -22.19 12.65 15.87
N ILE A 543 -22.72 11.45 16.12
CA ILE A 543 -22.33 10.24 15.42
C ILE A 543 -23.43 9.85 14.42
N TRP A 544 -23.03 9.71 13.17
CA TRP A 544 -23.89 9.37 12.04
C TRP A 544 -23.37 8.09 11.39
N LYS A 545 -24.25 7.37 10.69
CA LYS A 545 -23.86 6.22 9.86
C LYS A 545 -24.44 6.29 8.46
N ASP A 546 -23.72 5.79 7.48
CA ASP A 546 -24.29 5.44 6.18
C ASP A 546 -25.14 4.17 6.36
N LYS A 547 -26.46 4.36 6.40
CA LYS A 547 -27.42 3.32 6.76
C LYS A 547 -27.47 2.19 5.74
N HIS A 548 -27.30 2.51 4.46
CA HIS A 548 -27.51 1.57 3.36
C HIS A 548 -26.22 1.25 2.60
N PHE A 549 -25.10 1.87 2.99
CA PHE A 549 -23.83 1.83 2.28
C PHE A 549 -23.96 2.32 0.84
N ILE A 550 -24.60 3.48 0.66
CA ILE A 550 -24.95 4.08 -0.65
C ILE A 550 -24.35 5.47 -0.88
N SER A 551 -23.55 5.99 0.05
CA SER A 551 -22.86 7.27 -0.14
C SER A 551 -22.06 7.35 -1.45
N PRO A 552 -21.37 6.30 -1.96
CA PRO A 552 -20.72 6.38 -3.26
C PRO A 552 -21.72 6.54 -4.43
N HIS A 553 -22.90 5.92 -4.36
CA HIS A 553 -23.90 6.03 -5.42
C HIS A 553 -24.43 7.46 -5.53
N LEU A 554 -24.70 8.09 -4.40
CA LEU A 554 -25.23 9.45 -4.35
C LEU A 554 -24.16 10.50 -4.71
N GLY A 555 -22.90 10.24 -4.37
CA GLY A 555 -21.79 11.09 -4.81
C GLY A 555 -21.50 11.00 -6.31
N LYS A 556 -21.98 9.93 -6.98
CA LYS A 556 -21.96 9.83 -8.44
C LYS A 556 -23.13 10.56 -9.05
N LEU A 557 -24.28 10.54 -8.36
CA LEU A 557 -25.47 11.29 -8.75
C LEU A 557 -25.25 12.80 -8.72
N SER A 558 -24.39 13.31 -7.83
CA SER A 558 -24.13 14.75 -7.72
C SER A 558 -23.56 15.40 -8.99
N ALA A 559 -22.86 14.62 -9.82
CA ALA A 559 -22.42 15.09 -11.13
C ALA A 559 -23.62 15.39 -12.06
N ILE A 560 -24.72 14.66 -11.91
CA ILE A 560 -25.94 14.85 -12.70
C ILE A 560 -26.86 15.88 -12.06
N ASP A 561 -27.15 15.73 -10.76
CA ASP A 561 -28.04 16.61 -9.99
C ASP A 561 -27.59 16.68 -8.54
N GLU A 562 -26.93 17.80 -8.21
CA GLU A 562 -26.37 18.08 -6.90
C GLU A 562 -27.44 18.23 -5.81
N GLY A 563 -28.58 18.86 -6.15
CA GLY A 563 -29.68 19.11 -5.22
C GLY A 563 -30.39 17.80 -4.82
N LEU A 564 -30.68 16.95 -5.80
CA LEU A 564 -31.25 15.62 -5.58
C LEU A 564 -30.29 14.74 -4.77
N ALA A 565 -29.00 14.74 -5.11
CA ALA A 565 -27.99 13.97 -4.39
C ALA A 565 -27.90 14.42 -2.91
N THR A 566 -27.81 15.73 -2.66
CA THR A 566 -27.74 16.29 -1.30
C THR A 566 -28.98 15.94 -0.48
N LYS A 567 -30.16 16.05 -1.09
CA LYS A 567 -31.43 15.67 -0.45
C LYS A 567 -31.45 14.20 -0.06
N LEU A 568 -31.12 13.30 -0.99
CA LEU A 568 -31.08 11.85 -0.72
C LEU A 568 -30.00 11.48 0.31
N LEU A 569 -28.87 12.19 0.33
CA LEU A 569 -27.82 11.98 1.32
C LEU A 569 -28.32 12.25 2.74
N ILE A 570 -29.08 13.32 2.93
CA ILE A 570 -29.62 13.73 4.24
C ILE A 570 -30.86 12.91 4.62
N ASP A 571 -31.78 12.69 3.68
CA ASP A 571 -33.08 12.10 3.96
C ASP A 571 -33.06 10.56 4.00
N GLU A 572 -32.21 9.93 3.19
CA GLU A 572 -32.25 8.48 2.96
C GLU A 572 -30.92 7.75 3.23
N CYS A 573 -29.76 8.42 3.13
CA CYS A 573 -28.44 7.78 3.30
C CYS A 573 -27.91 7.87 4.73
N PHE A 574 -27.70 9.08 5.24
CA PHE A 574 -27.07 9.29 6.55
C PHE A 574 -28.10 9.27 7.68
N GLU A 575 -27.94 8.31 8.59
CA GLU A 575 -28.74 8.20 9.79
C GLU A 575 -27.96 8.74 10.99
N LYS A 576 -28.55 9.72 11.70
CA LYS A 576 -28.03 10.20 12.99
C LYS A 576 -28.31 9.15 14.07
N ILE A 577 -27.26 8.63 14.71
CA ILE A 577 -27.39 7.51 15.67
C ILE A 577 -27.18 7.90 17.12
N GLY A 578 -26.46 8.99 17.43
CA GLY A 578 -26.27 9.43 18.82
C GLY A 578 -25.41 10.68 18.96
N ILE A 579 -25.39 11.24 20.16
CA ILE A 579 -24.45 12.31 20.57
C ILE A 579 -23.48 11.74 21.59
N THR A 580 -22.19 11.93 21.36
CA THR A 580 -21.13 11.51 22.29
C THR A 580 -20.59 12.72 23.04
N ILE A 581 -20.42 12.58 24.36
CA ILE A 581 -19.91 13.63 25.24
C ILE A 581 -18.69 13.08 25.98
N ARG A 582 -17.50 13.60 25.67
CA ARG A 582 -16.24 13.26 26.33
C ARG A 582 -15.60 14.50 26.93
N PRO A 583 -15.71 14.72 28.26
CA PRO A 583 -15.09 15.87 28.91
C PRO A 583 -13.56 15.74 28.91
N LEU A 584 -12.87 16.86 28.81
CA LEU A 584 -11.42 16.96 28.80
C LEU A 584 -10.91 17.56 30.10
N SER A 585 -9.79 17.05 30.60
CA SER A 585 -9.11 17.59 31.78
C SER A 585 -7.64 17.24 31.76
N GLN A 586 -6.81 18.15 32.29
CA GLN A 586 -5.39 17.87 32.55
C GLN A 586 -5.18 16.91 33.72
N LYS A 587 -6.17 16.74 34.60
CA LYS A 587 -6.08 15.90 35.80
C LYS A 587 -7.37 15.10 36.00
N TRP A 588 -7.27 13.79 35.78
CA TRP A 588 -8.33 12.83 36.07
C TRP A 588 -8.18 12.30 37.49
N LYS A 589 -8.98 12.81 38.42
CA LYS A 589 -9.03 12.30 39.81
C LYS A 589 -10.14 11.26 39.90
N GLN A 590 -9.75 10.01 40.15
CA GLN A 590 -10.69 8.89 40.32
C GLN A 590 -11.77 9.20 41.37
N ASP A 591 -12.97 8.66 41.16
CA ASP A 591 -14.15 8.80 42.02
C ASP A 591 -14.64 10.24 42.27
N LYS A 592 -14.17 11.22 41.48
CA LYS A 592 -14.68 12.60 41.51
C LYS A 592 -15.68 12.84 40.39
N PRO A 593 -16.69 13.70 40.59
CA PRO A 593 -17.59 14.09 39.51
C PRO A 593 -16.77 14.73 38.38
N ALA A 594 -17.03 14.31 37.14
CA ALA A 594 -16.46 14.92 35.94
C ALA A 594 -17.47 15.92 35.36
N LEU A 595 -18.73 15.48 35.25
CA LEU A 595 -19.83 16.29 34.76
C LEU A 595 -21.16 15.90 35.39
N GLU A 596 -22.10 16.82 35.28
CA GLU A 596 -23.50 16.62 35.61
C GLU A 596 -24.34 16.95 34.38
N ILE A 597 -25.21 16.03 33.99
CA ILE A 597 -26.13 16.22 32.86
C ILE A 597 -27.56 16.18 33.37
N THR A 598 -28.39 17.11 32.90
CA THR A 598 -29.84 17.12 33.12
C THR A 598 -30.53 16.90 31.79
N VAL A 599 -31.39 15.88 31.70
CA VAL A 599 -32.19 15.54 30.52
C VAL A 599 -33.65 15.46 30.98
N ASP A 600 -34.52 16.33 30.45
CA ASP A 600 -35.96 16.38 30.82
C ASP A 600 -36.20 16.41 32.34
N ASP A 601 -35.45 17.25 33.06
CA ASP A 601 -35.45 17.40 34.54
C ASP A 601 -34.87 16.22 35.33
N GLU A 602 -34.45 15.12 34.68
CA GLU A 602 -33.68 14.05 35.32
C GLU A 602 -32.19 14.37 35.33
N LYS A 603 -31.61 14.40 36.53
CA LYS A 603 -30.22 14.79 36.75
C LYS A 603 -29.34 13.58 37.00
N HIS A 604 -28.28 13.43 36.21
CA HIS A 604 -27.29 12.37 36.32
C HIS A 604 -25.91 12.97 36.58
N THR A 605 -25.25 12.52 37.65
CA THR A 605 -23.85 12.85 37.93
C THR A 605 -22.96 11.74 37.41
N VAL A 606 -22.02 12.06 36.52
CA VAL A 606 -21.05 11.10 35.94
C VAL A 606 -19.68 11.36 36.57
N LYS A 607 -19.11 10.34 37.19
CA LYS A 607 -17.78 10.41 37.81
C LYS A 607 -16.68 10.03 36.83
N VAL A 608 -15.46 10.47 37.13
CA VAL A 608 -14.24 9.99 36.48
C VAL A 608 -14.18 8.47 36.57
N GLY A 609 -14.02 7.82 35.42
CA GLY A 609 -14.04 6.38 35.27
C GLY A 609 -15.40 5.80 34.87
N GLU A 610 -16.49 6.57 34.87
CA GLU A 610 -17.83 6.08 34.53
C GLU A 610 -18.20 6.39 33.07
N GLN A 611 -19.06 5.54 32.51
CA GLN A 611 -19.71 5.73 31.22
C GLN A 611 -21.22 5.64 31.40
N LEU A 612 -21.97 6.47 30.67
CA LEU A 612 -23.43 6.54 30.79
C LEU A 612 -24.07 6.62 29.42
N TYR A 613 -25.01 5.72 29.15
CA TYR A 613 -25.87 5.78 27.96
C TYR A 613 -27.30 6.15 28.35
N ILE A 614 -27.84 7.20 27.73
CA ILE A 614 -29.21 7.70 27.92
C ILE A 614 -29.99 7.49 26.61
N PRO A 615 -30.77 6.40 26.48
CA PRO A 615 -31.48 6.08 25.25
C PRO A 615 -32.60 7.09 24.94
N ASN A 616 -32.99 7.21 23.67
CA ASN A 616 -34.18 7.96 23.24
C ASN A 616 -34.99 7.22 22.17
N LYS A 617 -35.49 6.03 22.51
CA LYS A 617 -36.17 5.16 21.54
C LYS A 617 -37.41 5.81 20.88
N LYS A 618 -38.00 6.83 21.51
CA LYS A 618 -39.17 7.55 20.98
C LYS A 618 -38.82 8.74 20.08
N LYS A 619 -37.52 9.08 19.93
CA LYS A 619 -37.03 10.25 19.18
C LYS A 619 -37.78 11.54 19.51
N ILE A 620 -38.05 11.75 20.80
CA ILE A 620 -38.71 12.98 21.28
C ILE A 620 -37.62 14.03 21.51
N SER A 621 -37.86 15.29 21.13
CA SER A 621 -36.92 16.37 21.41
C SER A 621 -36.84 16.64 22.91
N ARG A 622 -35.64 16.52 23.48
CA ARG A 622 -35.36 16.68 24.92
C ARG A 622 -34.48 17.90 25.17
N GLU A 623 -34.68 18.58 26.30
CA GLU A 623 -33.80 19.66 26.74
C GLU A 623 -32.64 19.09 27.55
N ILE A 624 -31.42 19.40 27.14
CA ILE A 624 -30.19 18.85 27.70
C ILE A 624 -29.35 20.00 28.26
N SER A 625 -28.96 19.89 29.52
CA SER A 625 -28.08 20.85 30.19
C SER A 625 -26.90 20.13 30.83
N ILE A 626 -25.68 20.57 30.53
CA ILE A 626 -24.44 19.98 31.04
C ILE A 626 -23.73 21.02 31.91
N VAL A 627 -23.28 20.59 33.09
CA VAL A 627 -22.44 21.37 34.01
C VAL A 627 -21.17 20.57 34.28
N LEU A 628 -20.01 21.15 34.02
CA LEU A 628 -18.71 20.51 34.19
C LEU A 628 -18.11 20.84 35.56
N GLU A 629 -17.44 19.85 36.16
CA GLU A 629 -16.69 20.08 37.41
C GLU A 629 -15.45 20.95 37.15
N LYS A 630 -14.96 21.66 38.18
CA LYS A 630 -13.80 22.55 38.05
C LYS A 630 -12.56 21.82 37.51
N GLY A 631 -12.07 22.28 36.36
CA GLY A 631 -10.91 21.71 35.67
C GLY A 631 -11.27 20.84 34.47
N PHE A 632 -12.55 20.53 34.27
CA PHE A 632 -13.07 19.91 33.05
C PHE A 632 -13.62 20.97 32.08
N TYR A 633 -13.48 20.68 30.78
CA TYR A 633 -13.99 21.49 29.67
C TYR A 633 -14.45 20.58 28.51
N LEU A 634 -15.30 21.10 27.62
CA LEU A 634 -15.75 20.40 26.40
C LEU A 634 -15.27 21.09 25.12
N ASN A 635 -14.93 22.38 25.20
CA ASN A 635 -14.36 23.21 24.14
C ASN A 635 -13.65 24.42 24.78
N GLU A 636 -13.14 25.35 23.96
CA GLU A 636 -12.47 26.57 24.44
C GLU A 636 -13.37 27.52 25.26
N GLN A 637 -14.71 27.41 25.16
CA GLN A 637 -15.67 28.37 25.70
C GLN A 637 -16.26 28.03 27.09
N GLY A 638 -15.88 26.90 27.70
CA GLY A 638 -16.00 26.71 29.16
C GLY A 638 -17.17 25.88 29.70
N HIS A 639 -17.37 25.98 31.03
CA HIS A 639 -17.82 24.94 31.98
C HIS A 639 -19.28 24.44 31.91
N GLY A 640 -20.04 24.69 30.84
CA GLY A 640 -21.40 24.16 30.69
C GLY A 640 -22.07 24.51 29.36
N LEU A 641 -22.99 23.66 28.91
CA LEU A 641 -23.68 23.77 27.62
C LEU A 641 -25.17 23.44 27.77
N LYS A 642 -26.04 24.11 27.00
CA LYS A 642 -27.45 23.75 26.84
C LYS A 642 -27.82 23.60 25.37
N PHE A 643 -28.51 22.52 25.02
CA PHE A 643 -29.01 22.28 23.67
C PHE A 643 -30.24 21.36 23.69
N LYS A 644 -30.92 21.25 22.54
CA LYS A 644 -32.05 20.33 22.35
C LYS A 644 -31.67 19.24 21.36
N SER A 645 -32.07 18.00 21.63
CA SER A 645 -31.83 16.89 20.71
C SER A 645 -32.85 15.77 20.85
N GLU A 646 -33.12 15.10 19.74
CA GLU A 646 -33.91 13.86 19.65
C GLU A 646 -33.01 12.61 19.75
N LEU A 647 -31.69 12.77 19.77
CA LEU A 647 -30.74 11.67 19.74
C LEU A 647 -30.52 11.05 21.12
N PRO A 648 -30.15 9.76 21.19
CA PRO A 648 -29.61 9.18 22.42
C PRO A 648 -28.25 9.82 22.74
N ILE A 649 -27.89 9.80 24.02
CA ILE A 649 -26.66 10.43 24.52
C ILE A 649 -25.75 9.34 25.09
N TYR A 650 -24.49 9.33 24.67
CA TYR A 650 -23.45 8.49 25.24
C TYR A 650 -22.37 9.38 25.86
N ILE A 651 -22.06 9.15 27.13
CA ILE A 651 -21.12 9.95 27.90
C ILE A 651 -19.98 9.06 28.33
N ASP A 652 -18.76 9.49 28.07
CA ASP A 652 -17.55 8.78 28.47
C ASP A 652 -16.65 9.69 29.30
N ALA A 653 -16.67 9.49 30.62
CA ALA A 653 -15.77 10.14 31.55
C ALA A 653 -14.65 9.18 32.00
N SER A 654 -14.33 8.16 31.22
CA SER A 654 -13.25 7.22 31.52
C SER A 654 -11.88 7.75 31.07
N HIS A 655 -10.84 7.32 31.78
CA HIS A 655 -9.45 7.44 31.32
C HIS A 655 -9.12 6.18 30.50
N ASP A 656 -8.29 6.29 29.46
CA ASP A 656 -8.09 5.38 28.31
C ASP A 656 -7.89 3.86 28.59
N GLU A 657 -7.87 3.42 29.85
CA GLU A 657 -7.52 2.05 30.26
C GLU A 657 -8.70 1.17 30.74
N ASN A 658 -9.94 1.65 30.90
CA ASN A 658 -11.04 0.85 31.49
C ASN A 658 -12.10 0.38 30.47
N LYS A 659 -11.95 -0.87 30.01
CA LYS A 659 -12.61 -1.41 28.80
C LYS A 659 -13.83 -2.31 29.03
N SER A 660 -14.15 -2.66 30.27
CA SER A 660 -15.38 -3.44 30.54
C SER A 660 -16.64 -2.58 30.54
N LEU A 661 -16.51 -1.26 30.67
CA LEU A 661 -17.63 -0.37 30.95
C LEU A 661 -18.48 -0.06 29.73
N GLU A 662 -17.93 -0.11 28.52
CA GLU A 662 -18.66 0.26 27.30
C GLU A 662 -19.70 -0.80 26.92
N ASN A 663 -19.28 -2.08 26.92
CA ASN A 663 -20.19 -3.19 26.71
C ASN A 663 -21.30 -3.22 27.76
N ASP A 664 -20.98 -2.90 29.01
CA ASP A 664 -21.94 -2.84 30.12
C ASP A 664 -22.90 -1.63 29.98
N ALA A 665 -22.39 -0.46 29.58
CA ALA A 665 -23.16 0.77 29.41
C ALA A 665 -24.12 0.69 28.21
N LEU A 666 -23.66 0.15 27.08
CA LEU A 666 -24.43 0.02 25.85
C LEU A 666 -25.16 -1.33 25.72
N GLN A 667 -24.90 -2.29 26.62
CA GLN A 667 -25.48 -3.64 26.63
C GLN A 667 -25.30 -4.37 25.28
N LEU A 668 -24.08 -4.31 24.71
CA LEU A 668 -23.82 -4.75 23.33
C LEU A 668 -23.83 -6.28 23.18
N PHE A 669 -23.12 -6.97 24.06
CA PHE A 669 -22.96 -8.43 24.04
C PHE A 669 -23.13 -9.03 25.43
N GLY A 670 -23.83 -10.16 25.51
CA GLY A 670 -23.94 -10.96 26.73
C GLY A 670 -22.73 -11.87 26.97
N GLN A 671 -22.81 -12.73 28.00
CA GLN A 671 -21.84 -13.81 28.16
C GLN A 671 -22.04 -14.85 27.05
N PHE A 672 -20.94 -15.24 26.38
CA PHE A 672 -20.98 -16.24 25.33
C PHE A 672 -21.20 -17.64 25.91
N HIS A 673 -22.44 -18.11 25.92
CA HIS A 673 -22.79 -19.45 26.43
C HIS A 673 -22.60 -20.58 25.39
N LYS A 674 -22.66 -20.25 24.09
CA LYS A 674 -22.47 -21.21 22.99
C LYS A 674 -21.51 -20.62 21.96
N ILE A 675 -20.32 -21.20 21.89
CA ILE A 675 -19.29 -20.81 20.93
C ILE A 675 -19.33 -21.82 19.77
N PRO A 676 -19.63 -21.40 18.53
CA PRO A 676 -19.68 -22.31 17.40
C PRO A 676 -18.27 -22.79 17.03
N SER A 677 -18.17 -23.98 16.44
CA SER A 677 -16.89 -24.46 15.91
C SER A 677 -16.48 -23.62 14.69
N ILE A 678 -15.18 -23.30 14.62
CA ILE A 678 -14.59 -22.60 13.47
C ILE A 678 -14.72 -23.46 12.21
N GLU A 679 -14.49 -24.77 12.36
CA GLU A 679 -14.56 -25.73 11.28
C GLU A 679 -15.97 -25.78 10.69
N GLU A 680 -17.00 -25.87 11.53
CA GLU A 680 -18.40 -25.85 11.09
C GLU A 680 -18.77 -24.56 10.33
N SER A 681 -18.21 -23.43 10.77
CA SER A 681 -18.49 -22.12 10.20
C SER A 681 -17.88 -21.96 8.80
N PHE A 682 -16.61 -22.35 8.61
CA PHE A 682 -15.89 -22.10 7.37
C PHE A 682 -15.93 -23.24 6.35
N THR A 683 -16.23 -24.49 6.75
CA THR A 683 -16.17 -25.67 5.84
C THR A 683 -16.98 -25.47 4.56
N LYS A 684 -18.12 -24.78 4.61
CA LYS A 684 -18.99 -24.51 3.44
C LYS A 684 -18.34 -23.58 2.40
N PHE A 685 -17.36 -22.77 2.81
CA PHE A 685 -16.65 -21.82 1.96
C PHE A 685 -15.39 -22.42 1.33
N ILE A 686 -14.96 -23.59 1.80
CA ILE A 686 -13.84 -24.34 1.26
C ILE A 686 -14.27 -25.00 -0.07
N LYS A 687 -13.93 -24.35 -1.18
CA LYS A 687 -14.27 -24.86 -2.51
C LYS A 687 -13.39 -26.06 -2.88
N PRO A 688 -13.95 -27.11 -3.51
CA PRO A 688 -13.16 -28.21 -4.07
C PRO A 688 -12.16 -27.66 -5.09
N LYS A 689 -10.88 -27.97 -4.89
CA LYS A 689 -9.82 -27.49 -5.76
C LYS A 689 -9.58 -28.46 -6.93
N PRO A 690 -9.30 -27.94 -8.13
CA PRO A 690 -9.01 -28.78 -9.28
C PRO A 690 -7.68 -29.51 -9.07
N ILE A 691 -7.66 -30.81 -9.37
CA ILE A 691 -6.45 -31.62 -9.47
C ILE A 691 -6.10 -31.67 -10.95
N ILE A 692 -4.94 -31.15 -11.32
CA ILE A 692 -4.47 -31.11 -12.70
C ILE A 692 -3.54 -32.30 -12.91
N THR A 693 -3.79 -33.07 -13.95
CA THR A 693 -3.01 -34.28 -14.29
C THR A 693 -2.54 -34.22 -15.73
N GLY A 694 -1.30 -34.64 -16.00
CA GLY A 694 -0.75 -34.77 -17.35
C GLY A 694 0.53 -33.96 -17.55
N VAL A 695 0.86 -33.71 -18.81
CA VAL A 695 2.08 -32.98 -19.21
C VAL A 695 1.89 -31.48 -19.00
N GLN A 696 2.81 -30.86 -18.26
CA GLN A 696 2.82 -29.45 -17.91
C GLN A 696 4.22 -28.85 -18.09
N GLU A 697 4.28 -27.53 -18.14
CA GLU A 697 5.53 -26.78 -18.28
C GLU A 697 5.81 -25.93 -17.04
N HIS A 698 7.07 -25.89 -16.64
CA HIS A 698 7.56 -25.09 -15.54
C HIS A 698 8.74 -24.24 -16.00
N LYS A 699 8.56 -22.92 -15.99
CA LYS A 699 9.62 -21.97 -16.29
C LYS A 699 10.33 -21.59 -15.00
N ILE A 700 11.66 -21.68 -15.01
CA ILE A 700 12.55 -21.28 -13.92
C ILE A 700 13.62 -20.36 -14.47
N SER A 701 13.93 -19.30 -13.71
CA SER A 701 14.76 -18.19 -14.20
C SER A 701 15.79 -17.78 -13.15
N LEU A 702 16.98 -17.39 -13.63
CA LEU A 702 17.99 -16.76 -12.80
C LEU A 702 17.53 -15.33 -12.42
N PRO A 703 17.93 -14.82 -11.23
CA PRO A 703 17.65 -13.45 -10.81
C PRO A 703 18.16 -12.37 -11.77
N TYR A 704 19.26 -12.65 -12.47
CA TYR A 704 19.82 -11.80 -13.53
C TYR A 704 20.63 -12.65 -14.51
N GLU A 705 21.08 -12.06 -15.62
CA GLU A 705 21.86 -12.78 -16.64
C GLU A 705 23.06 -13.53 -16.02
N GLY A 706 23.10 -14.84 -16.26
CA GLY A 706 24.14 -15.73 -15.77
C GLY A 706 24.38 -16.89 -16.73
N ASN A 707 24.94 -17.98 -16.22
CA ASN A 707 25.23 -19.16 -17.02
C ASN A 707 24.09 -20.16 -16.90
N ILE A 708 23.55 -20.63 -18.02
CA ILE A 708 22.68 -21.81 -18.06
C ILE A 708 23.57 -23.02 -18.36
N LEU A 709 23.48 -24.06 -17.52
CA LEU A 709 24.36 -25.22 -17.51
C LEU A 709 23.77 -26.46 -18.22
N VAL A 710 22.53 -26.36 -18.70
CA VAL A 710 21.80 -27.44 -19.39
C VAL A 710 21.52 -27.09 -20.85
N ASN A 711 21.17 -28.09 -21.66
CA ASN A 711 20.78 -27.97 -23.06
C ASN A 711 19.34 -28.41 -23.30
N VAL A 712 18.74 -27.95 -24.41
CA VAL A 712 17.41 -28.39 -24.83
C VAL A 712 17.44 -29.90 -25.11
N GLY A 713 16.58 -30.64 -24.42
CA GLY A 713 16.50 -32.09 -24.49
C GLY A 713 17.13 -32.82 -23.32
N ASP A 714 17.83 -32.14 -22.41
CA ASP A 714 18.42 -32.78 -21.23
C ASP A 714 17.33 -33.26 -20.26
N GLU A 715 17.56 -34.43 -19.65
CA GLU A 715 16.75 -34.91 -18.52
C GLU A 715 17.32 -34.35 -17.22
N VAL A 716 16.45 -33.77 -16.39
CA VAL A 716 16.82 -33.12 -15.14
C VAL A 716 16.00 -33.68 -13.99
N ASN A 717 16.61 -33.77 -12.82
CA ASN A 717 15.96 -34.07 -11.55
C ASN A 717 15.91 -32.82 -10.66
N CYS A 718 15.15 -32.86 -9.57
CA CYS A 718 14.96 -31.70 -8.69
C CYS A 718 16.26 -31.02 -8.21
N ASP A 719 17.33 -31.78 -7.98
CA ASP A 719 18.63 -31.27 -7.51
C ASP A 719 19.59 -30.85 -8.61
N THR A 720 19.23 -31.08 -9.88
CA THR A 720 20.07 -30.73 -11.01
C THR A 720 20.23 -29.21 -11.06
N VAL A 721 21.48 -28.73 -10.99
CA VAL A 721 21.80 -27.31 -11.16
C VAL A 721 21.68 -27.00 -12.65
N ILE A 722 20.73 -26.14 -12.99
CA ILE A 722 20.45 -25.75 -14.37
C ILE A 722 21.05 -24.41 -14.73
N GLY A 723 21.44 -23.59 -13.75
CA GLY A 723 22.08 -22.31 -13.98
C GLY A 723 22.76 -21.76 -12.74
N GLU A 724 23.60 -20.75 -12.93
CA GLU A 724 24.33 -20.10 -11.85
C GLU A 724 24.56 -18.60 -12.10
N ASN A 725 24.55 -17.82 -11.02
CA ASN A 725 25.15 -16.48 -10.97
C ASN A 725 26.37 -16.51 -10.04
N LEU A 726 27.56 -16.38 -10.62
CA LEU A 726 28.84 -16.52 -9.90
C LEU A 726 29.18 -15.32 -8.99
N PHE A 727 28.69 -14.13 -9.32
CA PHE A 727 29.04 -12.88 -8.66
C PHE A 727 27.80 -12.13 -8.16
N ASP A 728 27.99 -10.98 -7.52
CA ASP A 728 26.90 -10.01 -7.31
C ASP A 728 26.49 -9.38 -8.66
N PRO A 729 25.36 -8.67 -8.77
CA PRO A 729 24.94 -8.04 -10.02
C PRO A 729 25.90 -6.90 -10.43
N PRO A 730 26.23 -6.74 -11.73
CA PRO A 730 27.18 -5.73 -12.21
C PRO A 730 26.75 -4.32 -11.85
N ARG A 731 27.72 -3.50 -11.43
CA ARG A 731 27.50 -2.09 -11.08
C ARG A 731 27.75 -1.18 -12.26
N VAL A 732 26.98 -0.09 -12.37
CA VAL A 732 27.35 1.02 -13.24
C VAL A 732 28.02 2.11 -12.43
N TYR A 733 29.18 2.55 -12.91
CA TYR A 733 29.95 3.65 -12.37
C TYR A 733 29.65 4.89 -13.19
N VAL A 734 29.20 5.94 -12.52
CA VAL A 734 28.93 7.24 -13.13
C VAL A 734 30.01 8.21 -12.69
N LEU A 735 30.89 8.54 -13.62
CA LEU A 735 31.97 9.49 -13.42
C LEU A 735 31.51 10.88 -13.90
N SER A 736 31.27 11.79 -12.97
CA SER A 736 31.04 13.21 -13.27
C SER A 736 32.38 13.93 -13.42
N LEU A 737 32.67 14.43 -14.62
CA LEU A 737 33.84 15.27 -14.88
C LEU A 737 33.64 16.70 -14.35
N PHE A 738 32.40 17.12 -14.10
CA PHE A 738 32.04 18.49 -13.69
C PHE A 738 31.96 18.72 -12.17
N ASP A 739 31.95 17.68 -11.34
CA ASP A 739 31.89 17.79 -9.87
C ASP A 739 33.11 18.51 -9.24
N LYS A 740 34.11 18.87 -10.06
CA LYS A 740 35.30 19.61 -9.64
C LYS A 740 35.29 21.00 -10.29
N THR A 741 34.60 21.93 -9.63
CA THR A 741 34.35 23.33 -10.03
C THR A 741 35.59 24.17 -10.37
N TYR A 742 36.81 23.68 -10.11
CA TYR A 742 38.06 24.37 -10.42
C TYR A 742 38.61 24.12 -11.83
N LEU A 743 38.00 23.23 -12.64
CA LEU A 743 38.55 22.83 -13.94
C LEU A 743 37.99 23.58 -15.16
N ASN A 744 36.94 24.41 -15.02
CA ASN A 744 36.29 25.14 -16.13
C ASN A 744 36.14 24.31 -17.42
N LEU A 745 35.66 23.07 -17.27
CA LEU A 745 35.48 22.16 -18.40
C LEU A 745 34.23 22.54 -19.21
N ASN A 746 34.33 22.46 -20.53
CA ASN A 746 33.23 22.62 -21.48
C ASN A 746 33.17 21.40 -22.42
N SER A 747 32.06 21.24 -23.15
CA SER A 747 31.82 20.09 -24.02
C SER A 747 32.91 19.90 -25.10
N GLU A 748 33.41 20.99 -25.70
CA GLU A 748 34.49 20.93 -26.71
C GLU A 748 35.85 20.49 -26.14
N ASN A 749 36.21 20.90 -24.92
CA ASN A 749 37.48 20.51 -24.30
C ASN A 749 37.43 19.07 -23.76
N ILE A 750 36.27 18.60 -23.31
CA ILE A 750 36.08 17.22 -22.85
C ILE A 750 36.23 16.24 -24.01
N GLU A 751 35.63 16.54 -25.17
CA GLU A 751 35.72 15.68 -26.35
C GLU A 751 37.17 15.45 -26.79
N LYS A 752 38.00 16.51 -26.74
CA LYS A 752 39.44 16.42 -27.06
C LYS A 752 40.29 15.74 -25.98
N SER A 753 39.79 15.69 -24.74
CA SER A 753 40.50 15.15 -23.58
C SER A 753 40.14 13.69 -23.28
N LEU A 754 39.10 13.14 -23.90
CA LEU A 754 38.67 11.74 -23.76
C LEU A 754 39.66 10.80 -24.46
N ARG A 755 40.06 9.75 -23.74
CA ARG A 755 40.97 8.68 -24.23
C ARG A 755 40.25 7.36 -24.53
N ILE A 756 38.92 7.35 -24.39
CA ILE A 756 38.07 6.17 -24.48
C ILE A 756 36.84 6.44 -25.37
N LYS A 757 36.20 5.38 -25.87
CA LYS A 757 34.96 5.46 -26.65
C LYS A 757 33.82 4.64 -26.03
N GLU A 758 32.59 4.98 -26.38
CA GLU A 758 31.43 4.14 -26.05
C GLU A 758 31.61 2.72 -26.61
N GLY A 759 31.31 1.71 -25.80
CA GLY A 759 31.50 0.30 -26.10
C GLY A 759 32.89 -0.26 -25.76
N GLU A 760 33.89 0.58 -25.43
CA GLU A 760 35.25 0.15 -25.13
C GLU A 760 35.38 -0.52 -23.75
N GLU A 761 36.19 -1.56 -23.65
CA GLU A 761 36.56 -2.17 -22.36
C GLU A 761 37.84 -1.53 -21.81
N VAL A 762 37.73 -0.97 -20.62
CA VAL A 762 38.82 -0.29 -19.92
C VAL A 762 39.30 -1.10 -18.72
N LYS A 763 40.61 -1.07 -18.46
CA LYS A 763 41.23 -1.73 -17.31
C LYS A 763 41.20 -0.81 -16.08
N PHE A 764 41.22 -1.40 -14.89
CA PHE A 764 41.42 -0.64 -13.66
C PHE A 764 42.69 0.23 -13.74
N GLY A 765 42.57 1.52 -13.41
CA GLY A 765 43.66 2.49 -13.46
C GLY A 765 44.05 2.97 -14.86
N GLN A 766 43.31 2.57 -15.92
CA GLN A 766 43.52 3.11 -17.26
C GLN A 766 43.06 4.56 -17.32
N ARG A 767 43.88 5.46 -17.87
CA ARG A 767 43.49 6.86 -18.10
C ARG A 767 42.28 6.93 -19.04
N ILE A 768 41.21 7.53 -18.55
CA ILE A 768 39.93 7.75 -19.25
C ILE A 768 39.88 9.16 -19.82
N VAL A 769 40.31 10.16 -19.05
CA VAL A 769 40.34 11.56 -19.46
C VAL A 769 41.69 12.16 -19.09
N GLU A 770 42.27 12.91 -20.00
CA GLU A 770 43.54 13.62 -19.81
C GLU A 770 43.41 15.03 -20.40
N ILE A 771 43.43 16.04 -19.54
CA ILE A 771 43.11 17.42 -19.94
C ILE A 771 44.39 18.15 -20.37
N GLY A 772 44.56 18.34 -21.69
CA GLY A 772 45.41 19.36 -22.32
C GLY A 772 46.65 18.86 -23.09
N ASP A 773 46.93 19.50 -24.24
CA ASP A 773 48.28 19.58 -24.85
C ASP A 773 49.01 20.78 -24.24
N ARG A 774 50.30 20.65 -23.89
CA ARG A 774 51.05 21.74 -23.25
C ARG A 774 52.50 21.87 -23.72
N THR A 775 52.98 23.11 -23.72
CA THR A 775 54.38 23.52 -23.93
C THR A 775 55.17 23.49 -22.61
N LEU A 776 56.50 23.32 -22.69
CA LEU A 776 57.45 23.09 -21.57
C LEU A 776 57.25 23.96 -20.30
N ILE A 777 56.73 25.18 -20.44
CA ILE A 777 56.58 26.14 -19.33
C ILE A 777 55.30 25.87 -18.50
N GLN A 778 54.31 25.17 -19.07
CA GLN A 778 53.05 24.86 -18.39
C GLN A 778 53.07 23.55 -17.59
N GLU A 779 54.11 22.71 -17.73
CA GLU A 779 54.34 21.50 -16.92
C GLU A 779 54.82 21.81 -15.49
N LEU A 780 55.53 22.93 -15.30
CA LEU A 780 56.18 23.28 -14.03
C LEU A 780 55.23 23.88 -12.97
N LYS A 781 53.95 24.17 -13.29
CA LYS A 781 53.06 24.96 -12.41
C LYS A 781 51.70 24.32 -12.05
N PHE A 782 51.29 23.20 -12.64
CA PHE A 782 49.95 22.63 -12.39
C PHE A 782 50.00 21.17 -11.92
N GLN A 783 49.15 20.85 -10.93
CA GLN A 783 48.80 19.47 -10.60
C GLN A 783 48.16 18.82 -11.83
N HIS A 784 48.58 17.61 -12.18
CA HIS A 784 48.08 16.89 -13.34
C HIS A 784 46.58 16.57 -13.15
N TYR A 785 45.74 16.89 -14.13
CA TYR A 785 44.29 16.61 -14.09
C TYR A 785 43.95 15.48 -15.06
N TYR A 786 44.06 14.25 -14.58
CA TYR A 786 43.62 13.04 -15.28
C TYR A 786 42.55 12.32 -14.46
N PHE A 787 41.68 11.59 -15.16
CA PHE A 787 40.71 10.67 -14.57
C PHE A 787 41.09 9.25 -14.99
N ASP A 788 41.31 8.39 -14.01
CA ASP A 788 41.58 6.98 -14.24
C ASP A 788 40.32 6.15 -14.01
N ALA A 789 40.25 5.01 -14.69
CA ALA A 789 39.17 4.05 -14.54
C ALA A 789 39.13 3.50 -13.11
N PRO A 790 38.02 3.73 -12.37
CA PRO A 790 37.90 3.27 -10.99
C PRO A 790 37.76 1.74 -10.92
N VAL A 791 37.34 1.10 -12.01
CA VAL A 791 37.17 -0.34 -12.14
C VAL A 791 37.50 -0.81 -13.54
N ARG A 792 37.73 -2.12 -13.69
CA ARG A 792 37.65 -2.76 -15.01
C ARG A 792 36.19 -2.75 -15.45
N GLY A 793 35.90 -2.19 -16.61
CA GLY A 793 34.52 -2.03 -17.05
C GLY A 793 34.40 -1.75 -18.54
N ARG A 794 33.18 -1.88 -19.07
CA ARG A 794 32.82 -1.44 -20.42
C ARG A 794 32.19 -0.05 -20.34
N VAL A 795 32.63 0.87 -21.18
CA VAL A 795 32.03 2.20 -21.31
C VAL A 795 30.67 2.04 -21.99
N GLU A 796 29.58 2.34 -21.28
CA GLU A 796 28.23 2.25 -21.87
C GLU A 796 27.86 3.52 -22.60
N LYS A 797 28.18 4.67 -22.02
CA LYS A 797 27.76 5.95 -22.54
C LYS A 797 28.68 7.08 -22.10
N ILE A 798 28.90 8.05 -22.97
CA ILE A 798 29.64 9.27 -22.68
C ILE A 798 28.72 10.44 -23.04
N ASN A 799 28.30 11.21 -22.04
CA ASN A 799 27.52 12.42 -22.24
C ASN A 799 28.45 13.64 -22.13
N LEU A 800 28.73 14.28 -23.26
CA LEU A 800 29.60 15.46 -23.34
C LEU A 800 28.95 16.71 -22.73
N ASP A 801 27.62 16.84 -22.83
CA ASP A 801 26.87 18.00 -22.32
C ASP A 801 26.79 18.02 -20.79
N SER A 802 26.68 16.83 -20.18
CA SER A 802 26.71 16.67 -18.71
C SER A 802 28.10 16.28 -18.18
N GLY A 803 29.10 16.17 -19.07
CA GLY A 803 30.46 15.76 -18.71
C GLY A 803 30.50 14.44 -17.96
N THR A 804 29.62 13.50 -18.29
CA THR A 804 29.44 12.26 -17.52
C THR A 804 29.83 11.03 -18.32
N ILE A 805 30.61 10.14 -17.72
CA ILE A 805 30.99 8.85 -18.30
C ILE A 805 30.33 7.74 -17.50
N ILE A 806 29.62 6.87 -18.19
CA ILE A 806 28.91 5.71 -17.63
C ILE A 806 29.69 4.45 -17.99
N MET A 807 30.10 3.68 -16.99
CA MET A 807 30.85 2.44 -17.16
C MET A 807 30.19 1.28 -16.43
N ARG A 808 29.92 0.17 -17.11
CA ARG A 808 29.47 -1.07 -16.48
C ARG A 808 30.65 -1.93 -16.07
N GLU A 809 30.69 -2.35 -14.80
CA GLU A 809 31.71 -3.24 -14.26
C GLU A 809 31.78 -4.57 -15.01
N ILE A 810 33.00 -5.01 -15.33
CA ILE A 810 33.27 -6.36 -15.82
C ILE A 810 33.71 -7.18 -14.62
N GLN A 811 32.98 -8.25 -14.32
CA GLN A 811 33.17 -9.05 -13.12
C GLN A 811 34.12 -10.21 -13.37
N ASP A 812 35.33 -10.10 -12.84
CA ASP A 812 36.39 -11.11 -12.94
C ASP A 812 37.06 -11.37 -11.57
N TYR A 813 36.28 -11.27 -10.49
CA TYR A 813 36.81 -11.26 -9.13
C TYR A 813 37.59 -12.54 -8.81
N SER A 814 38.78 -12.37 -8.24
CA SER A 814 39.54 -13.50 -7.73
C SER A 814 38.99 -13.94 -6.38
N THR A 815 38.65 -15.23 -6.27
CA THR A 815 38.27 -15.86 -4.99
C THR A 815 39.46 -16.11 -4.06
N LYS A 816 40.70 -15.89 -4.55
CA LYS A 816 41.92 -16.07 -3.76
C LYS A 816 42.15 -14.87 -2.84
N PRO A 817 42.48 -15.08 -1.55
CA PRO A 817 42.74 -13.98 -0.62
C PRO A 817 43.95 -13.17 -1.06
N LYS A 818 43.79 -11.85 -1.15
CA LYS A 818 44.84 -10.87 -1.47
C LYS A 818 45.27 -10.16 -0.20
N LYS A 819 46.56 -10.27 0.13
CA LYS A 819 47.18 -9.63 1.28
C LYS A 819 47.84 -8.31 0.88
N VAL A 820 47.57 -7.25 1.61
CA VAL A 820 48.20 -5.93 1.45
C VAL A 820 48.88 -5.53 2.74
N ASN A 821 50.18 -5.28 2.69
CA ASN A 821 50.89 -4.70 3.82
C ASN A 821 50.64 -3.18 3.86
N VAL A 822 49.61 -2.77 4.58
CA VAL A 822 49.19 -1.37 4.73
C VAL A 822 50.22 -0.60 5.56
N ALA A 823 50.72 -1.18 6.64
CA ALA A 823 51.69 -0.52 7.52
C ALA A 823 52.99 -0.14 6.78
N LYS A 824 53.51 -1.06 5.96
CA LYS A 824 54.69 -0.81 5.12
C LYS A 824 54.41 0.22 4.03
N ARG A 825 53.23 0.22 3.41
CA ARG A 825 52.88 1.20 2.36
C ARG A 825 52.67 2.61 2.89
N MET A 826 52.30 2.75 4.17
CA MET A 826 52.04 4.03 4.81
C MET A 826 53.18 4.53 5.70
N ASP A 827 54.27 3.76 5.79
CA ASP A 827 55.41 4.01 6.68
C ASP A 827 54.97 4.28 8.14
N ILE A 828 54.18 3.34 8.68
CA ILE A 828 53.68 3.35 10.07
C ILE A 828 54.00 2.03 10.76
N LEU A 829 54.00 2.04 12.10
CA LEU A 829 54.12 0.79 12.87
C LEU A 829 52.86 -0.06 12.69
N PRO A 830 52.96 -1.40 12.61
CA PRO A 830 51.79 -2.30 12.51
C PRO A 830 50.69 -2.01 13.55
N LYS A 831 51.07 -1.69 14.79
CA LYS A 831 50.13 -1.36 15.87
C LYS A 831 49.30 -0.10 15.62
N GLN A 832 49.73 0.78 14.72
CA GLN A 832 49.06 2.03 14.40
C GLN A 832 48.06 1.91 13.24
N ILE A 833 48.02 0.78 12.54
CA ILE A 833 47.18 0.58 11.34
C ILE A 833 45.71 0.92 11.58
N LYS A 834 45.15 0.53 12.74
CA LYS A 834 43.74 0.71 13.07
C LYS A 834 43.29 2.17 13.10
N ALA A 835 44.18 3.10 13.47
CA ALA A 835 43.88 4.53 13.50
C ALA A 835 43.76 5.16 12.10
N TYR A 836 44.31 4.50 11.07
CA TYR A 836 44.35 4.99 9.70
C TYR A 836 43.44 4.22 8.74
N MET A 837 42.86 3.10 9.18
CA MET A 837 41.90 2.32 8.40
C MET A 837 40.62 3.14 8.17
N LYS A 838 40.16 3.12 6.92
CA LYS A 838 38.84 3.64 6.51
C LYS A 838 37.79 2.55 6.40
N LYS A 839 38.22 1.29 6.41
CA LYS A 839 37.40 0.09 6.26
C LYS A 839 37.73 -0.89 7.39
N ASN A 840 36.71 -1.43 8.04
CA ASN A 840 36.84 -2.38 9.13
C ASN A 840 36.78 -3.82 8.63
N GLU A 841 37.17 -4.77 9.48
CA GLU A 841 36.89 -6.18 9.23
C GLU A 841 35.38 -6.40 9.04
N GLY A 842 35.02 -7.17 8.01
CA GLY A 842 33.63 -7.36 7.60
C GLY A 842 33.14 -6.37 6.55
N ASP A 843 33.84 -5.24 6.32
CA ASP A 843 33.45 -4.28 5.28
C ASP A 843 33.75 -4.83 3.89
N PHE A 844 32.78 -4.71 2.97
CA PHE A 844 32.99 -4.97 1.56
C PHE A 844 33.69 -3.76 0.90
N VAL A 845 34.71 -4.05 0.08
CA VAL A 845 35.55 -3.06 -0.61
C VAL A 845 35.70 -3.42 -2.09
N TYR A 846 35.69 -2.41 -2.95
CA TYR A 846 35.98 -2.56 -4.38
C TYR A 846 37.47 -2.45 -4.64
N ALA A 847 37.95 -3.06 -5.73
CA ALA A 847 39.30 -2.77 -6.22
C ALA A 847 39.47 -1.26 -6.41
N GLY A 848 40.52 -0.67 -5.83
CA GLY A 848 40.76 0.77 -5.83
C GLY A 848 40.23 1.54 -4.61
N ASP A 849 39.27 1.00 -3.87
CA ASP A 849 38.75 1.66 -2.66
C ASP A 849 39.88 1.92 -1.67
N THR A 850 39.85 3.09 -1.02
CA THR A 850 40.85 3.42 0.01
C THR A 850 40.61 2.56 1.25
N LEU A 851 41.50 1.58 1.48
CA LEU A 851 41.50 0.76 2.69
C LEU A 851 41.95 1.56 3.91
N ALA A 852 42.99 2.37 3.73
CA ALA A 852 43.56 3.21 4.76
C ALA A 852 44.11 4.52 4.18
N SER A 853 44.06 5.59 4.98
CA SER A 853 44.52 6.92 4.57
C SER A 853 45.18 7.67 5.73
N ARG A 854 46.31 8.34 5.47
CA ARG A 854 47.02 9.21 6.41
C ARG A 854 47.15 10.59 5.78
N ILE A 855 46.30 11.53 6.21
CA ILE A 855 46.09 12.85 5.58
C ILE A 855 46.51 14.01 6.49
N PHE A 856 46.26 13.92 7.80
CA PHE A 856 46.35 15.07 8.73
C PHE A 856 47.38 14.90 9.85
N ASP A 857 48.42 14.11 9.62
CA ASP A 857 49.43 13.82 10.64
C ASP A 857 50.52 14.90 10.61
N LYS A 858 50.81 15.55 11.76
CA LYS A 858 51.59 16.81 11.87
C LYS A 858 53.02 16.76 11.29
N ASN A 859 53.53 15.57 10.96
CA ASN A 859 54.91 15.32 10.50
C ASN A 859 55.00 14.70 9.09
N VAL A 860 53.94 14.72 8.28
CA VAL A 860 53.93 14.07 6.95
C VAL A 860 53.85 15.10 5.82
N ALA A 861 54.81 15.05 4.90
CA ALA A 861 54.90 15.99 3.77
C ALA A 861 53.89 15.73 2.64
N LEU A 862 53.38 14.49 2.50
CA LEU A 862 52.43 14.09 1.45
C LEU A 862 51.39 13.08 1.98
N PRO A 863 50.09 13.26 1.66
CA PRO A 863 49.05 12.29 2.02
C PRO A 863 49.34 10.89 1.46
N SER A 864 49.20 9.85 2.29
CA SER A 864 49.37 8.46 1.85
C SER A 864 48.03 7.72 1.86
N PHE A 865 47.75 7.02 0.76
CA PHE A 865 46.55 6.24 0.55
C PHE A 865 46.92 4.81 0.16
N VAL A 866 46.26 3.83 0.77
CA VAL A 866 46.41 2.43 0.38
C VAL A 866 45.11 1.95 -0.24
N PRO A 867 45.06 1.80 -1.58
CA PRO A 867 43.89 1.26 -2.25
C PRO A 867 43.81 -0.27 -2.09
N SER A 868 42.59 -0.79 -2.15
CA SER A 868 42.34 -2.23 -2.22
C SER A 868 42.81 -2.79 -3.55
N PRO A 869 43.50 -3.95 -3.58
CA PRO A 869 44.06 -4.53 -4.80
C PRO A 869 43.05 -5.43 -5.53
N THR A 870 41.91 -5.72 -4.90
CA THR A 870 40.85 -6.60 -5.42
C THR A 870 39.52 -6.19 -4.81
N THR A 871 38.43 -6.54 -5.49
CA THR A 871 37.09 -6.47 -4.91
C THR A 871 36.89 -7.65 -3.96
N GLY A 872 36.24 -7.43 -2.82
CA GLY A 872 35.96 -8.47 -1.81
C GLY A 872 35.70 -7.89 -0.42
N THR A 873 35.56 -8.77 0.57
CA THR A 873 35.38 -8.39 1.98
C THR A 873 36.74 -8.30 2.67
N VAL A 874 36.93 -7.30 3.53
CA VAL A 874 38.08 -7.23 4.44
C VAL A 874 37.93 -8.35 5.47
N LYS A 875 38.71 -9.42 5.31
CA LYS A 875 38.63 -10.62 6.16
C LYS A 875 39.40 -10.49 7.46
N GLU A 876 40.54 -9.81 7.42
CA GLU A 876 41.44 -9.71 8.55
C GLU A 876 42.26 -8.42 8.43
N VAL A 877 42.41 -7.71 9.53
CA VAL A 877 43.30 -6.56 9.73
C VAL A 877 44.30 -6.94 10.83
N ASN A 878 45.44 -7.51 10.42
CA ASN A 878 46.42 -8.04 11.35
C ASN A 878 47.29 -6.91 11.95
N MET A 879 47.10 -6.62 13.24
CA MET A 879 47.78 -5.51 13.93
C MET A 879 49.24 -5.79 14.32
N GLU A 880 49.71 -7.04 14.24
CA GLU A 880 51.10 -7.40 14.50
C GLU A 880 51.98 -7.23 13.26
N THR A 881 51.45 -7.62 12.09
CA THR A 881 52.17 -7.58 10.81
C THR A 881 51.81 -6.35 9.96
N GLY A 882 50.70 -5.68 10.26
CA GLY A 882 50.19 -4.54 9.50
C GLY A 882 49.61 -4.92 8.14
N ILE A 883 49.20 -6.19 7.98
CA ILE A 883 48.67 -6.76 6.75
C ILE A 883 47.14 -6.81 6.81
N VAL A 884 46.49 -6.33 5.76
CA VAL A 884 45.05 -6.45 5.53
C VAL A 884 44.79 -7.51 4.46
N THR A 885 43.89 -8.44 4.73
CA THR A 885 43.48 -9.49 3.80
C THR A 885 42.11 -9.14 3.22
N VAL A 886 42.02 -9.05 1.90
CA VAL A 886 40.76 -8.86 1.15
C VAL A 886 40.47 -10.12 0.34
N GLN A 887 39.24 -10.63 0.42
CA GLN A 887 38.83 -11.83 -0.30
C GLN A 887 37.38 -11.72 -0.77
N TYR A 888 37.13 -12.08 -2.02
CA TYR A 888 35.77 -12.31 -2.50
C TYR A 888 35.35 -13.74 -2.18
N ASP A 889 34.43 -13.92 -1.24
CA ASP A 889 33.99 -15.24 -0.77
C ASP A 889 32.46 -15.39 -0.74
N LYS A 890 31.74 -14.54 -1.49
CA LYS A 890 30.30 -14.73 -1.67
C LYS A 890 30.02 -16.04 -2.40
N LYS A 891 29.06 -16.81 -1.88
CA LYS A 891 28.62 -18.05 -2.50
C LYS A 891 27.88 -17.74 -3.81
N PRO A 892 28.13 -18.50 -4.89
CA PRO A 892 27.37 -18.35 -6.12
C PRO A 892 25.90 -18.71 -5.87
N TYR A 893 25.00 -18.02 -6.57
CA TYR A 893 23.60 -18.41 -6.61
C TYR A 893 23.45 -19.56 -7.59
N LEU A 894 22.88 -20.69 -7.12
CA LEU A 894 22.66 -21.88 -7.92
C LEU A 894 21.17 -22.04 -8.16
N LEU A 895 20.76 -22.02 -9.44
CA LEU A 895 19.41 -22.31 -9.86
C LEU A 895 19.25 -23.81 -10.05
N LYS A 896 18.45 -24.43 -9.19
CA LYS A 896 18.09 -25.85 -9.31
C LYS A 896 16.87 -26.03 -10.22
N ALA A 897 16.75 -27.19 -10.85
CA ALA A 897 15.59 -27.54 -11.67
C ALA A 897 14.29 -27.55 -10.86
N GLY A 898 14.35 -27.92 -9.58
CA GLY A 898 13.21 -28.01 -8.66
C GLY A 898 12.24 -29.15 -8.97
N ILE A 899 12.19 -29.61 -10.22
CA ILE A 899 11.26 -30.64 -10.70
C ILE A 899 11.96 -31.72 -11.54
N ASN A 900 11.36 -32.91 -11.61
CA ASN A 900 11.80 -33.97 -12.51
C ASN A 900 11.15 -33.78 -13.88
N GLY A 901 11.96 -33.72 -14.95
CA GLY A 901 11.42 -33.52 -16.29
C GLY A 901 12.49 -33.39 -17.38
N LYS A 902 12.07 -32.88 -18.54
CA LYS A 902 12.93 -32.67 -19.71
C LYS A 902 12.97 -31.20 -20.09
N VAL A 903 14.16 -30.67 -20.36
CA VAL A 903 14.35 -29.28 -20.79
C VAL A 903 13.76 -29.11 -22.19
N LYS A 904 12.72 -28.28 -22.31
CA LYS A 904 12.00 -28.03 -23.56
C LYS A 904 12.51 -26.80 -24.29
N LYS A 905 12.84 -25.73 -23.54
CA LYS A 905 13.31 -24.45 -24.10
C LYS A 905 14.32 -23.81 -23.15
N ILE A 906 15.31 -23.12 -23.71
CA ILE A 906 16.30 -22.34 -22.97
C ILE A 906 16.31 -20.91 -23.50
N ASP A 907 16.52 -19.97 -22.59
CA ASP A 907 16.96 -18.62 -22.84
C ASP A 907 18.40 -18.51 -22.30
N GLU A 908 19.39 -18.41 -23.19
CA GLU A 908 20.81 -18.78 -22.98
C GLU A 908 21.48 -18.19 -21.73
N LYS A 909 20.97 -17.07 -21.22
CA LYS A 909 21.52 -16.39 -20.04
C LYS A 909 20.52 -16.21 -18.90
N ALA A 910 19.27 -16.61 -19.06
CA ALA A 910 18.21 -16.16 -18.16
C ALA A 910 17.32 -17.26 -17.62
N SER A 911 16.88 -18.23 -18.44
CA SER A 911 15.85 -19.17 -17.98
C SER A 911 15.82 -20.49 -18.74
N ALA A 912 15.20 -21.50 -18.12
CA ALA A 912 14.88 -22.77 -18.74
C ALA A 912 13.40 -23.13 -18.51
N VAL A 913 12.78 -23.76 -19.49
CA VAL A 913 11.43 -24.33 -19.39
C VAL A 913 11.55 -25.85 -19.36
N ILE A 914 11.12 -26.44 -18.26
CA ILE A 914 11.11 -27.89 -18.05
C ILE A 914 9.69 -28.42 -18.27
N SER A 915 9.56 -29.43 -19.12
CA SER A 915 8.33 -30.20 -19.30
C SER A 915 8.33 -31.39 -18.34
N TYR A 916 7.27 -31.56 -17.56
CA TYR A 916 7.10 -32.69 -16.65
C TYR A 916 5.73 -33.34 -16.85
N ASN A 917 5.62 -34.61 -16.51
CA ASN A 917 4.34 -35.34 -16.47
C ASN A 917 4.04 -35.66 -15.02
N GLY A 918 2.89 -35.25 -14.51
CA GLY A 918 2.59 -35.43 -13.09
C GLY A 918 1.23 -34.92 -12.66
N ILE A 919 1.05 -34.86 -11.34
CA ILE A 919 -0.13 -34.30 -10.68
C ILE A 919 0.24 -32.98 -10.03
N THR A 920 -0.61 -31.97 -10.22
CA THR A 920 -0.48 -30.68 -9.55
C THR A 920 -1.72 -30.40 -8.70
N LEU A 921 -1.48 -30.19 -7.40
CA LEU A 921 -2.46 -29.74 -6.41
C LEU A 921 -2.10 -28.33 -5.93
N LYS A 922 -3.08 -27.63 -5.36
CA LYS A 922 -2.90 -26.31 -4.75
C LYS A 922 -3.32 -26.30 -3.28
N GLY A 923 -2.54 -25.68 -2.41
CA GLY A 923 -2.94 -25.35 -1.03
C GLY A 923 -3.79 -24.07 -0.98
N VAL A 924 -4.31 -23.71 0.21
CA VAL A 924 -4.94 -22.39 0.42
C VAL A 924 -3.86 -21.35 0.70
N ILE A 925 -2.92 -21.69 1.59
CA ILE A 925 -1.80 -20.85 2.01
C ILE A 925 -0.59 -21.74 2.30
N GLY A 926 0.61 -21.24 2.04
CA GLY A 926 1.86 -21.88 2.36
C GLY A 926 2.85 -20.87 2.92
N PHE A 927 3.94 -21.36 3.48
CA PHE A 927 5.00 -20.56 4.11
C PHE A 927 6.36 -21.17 3.75
N GLY A 928 7.40 -20.34 3.71
CA GLY A 928 8.77 -20.76 3.42
C GLY A 928 9.05 -21.05 1.94
N ALA A 929 10.34 -21.18 1.64
CA ALA A 929 10.86 -21.37 0.30
C ALA A 929 10.46 -22.73 -0.31
N GLU A 930 10.72 -22.91 -1.60
CA GLU A 930 10.46 -24.17 -2.27
C GLU A 930 11.34 -25.32 -1.78
N ALA A 931 10.80 -26.55 -1.83
CA ALA A 931 11.54 -27.76 -1.48
C ALA A 931 11.09 -28.95 -2.33
N SER A 932 12.00 -29.91 -2.50
CA SER A 932 11.75 -31.18 -3.16
C SER A 932 12.17 -32.34 -2.26
N GLY A 933 11.49 -33.47 -2.36
CA GLY A 933 11.83 -34.67 -1.61
C GLY A 933 10.94 -35.86 -1.97
N LYS A 934 10.85 -36.84 -1.07
CA LYS A 934 9.95 -37.99 -1.21
C LYS A 934 8.68 -37.82 -0.39
N LEU A 935 7.54 -38.05 -1.03
CA LEU A 935 6.23 -37.95 -0.40
C LEU A 935 6.05 -39.05 0.64
N LYS A 936 5.71 -38.68 1.87
CA LYS A 936 5.38 -39.63 2.94
C LYS A 936 4.13 -39.23 3.68
N VAL A 937 3.10 -40.07 3.59
CA VAL A 937 1.85 -39.88 4.31
C VAL A 937 1.98 -40.42 5.73
N ILE A 938 1.68 -39.56 6.71
CA ILE A 938 1.71 -39.84 8.14
C ILE A 938 0.27 -40.05 8.61
N ALA A 939 -0.05 -41.27 9.02
CA ALA A 939 -1.35 -41.63 9.57
C ALA A 939 -1.43 -41.38 11.09
N GLN A 940 -0.30 -41.48 11.79
CA GLN A 940 -0.20 -41.24 13.23
C GLN A 940 1.07 -40.45 13.58
N PRO A 941 1.02 -39.51 14.54
CA PRO A 941 2.19 -38.74 14.96
C PRO A 941 3.39 -39.59 15.42
N SER A 942 3.16 -40.81 15.91
CA SER A 942 4.21 -41.77 16.28
C SER A 942 5.12 -42.18 15.11
N GLN A 943 4.67 -42.01 13.86
CA GLN A 943 5.45 -42.33 12.67
C GLN A 943 6.52 -41.28 12.35
N LEU A 944 6.51 -40.11 13.02
CA LEU A 944 7.56 -39.08 12.86
C LEU A 944 8.95 -39.58 13.24
N ASP A 945 9.05 -40.49 14.21
CA ASP A 945 10.36 -41.00 14.67
C ASP A 945 11.13 -41.73 13.56
N ASN A 946 10.40 -42.32 12.60
CA ASN A 946 10.92 -43.08 11.47
C ASN A 946 11.06 -42.24 10.17
N CYS A 947 11.03 -40.91 10.28
CA CYS A 947 11.17 -40.01 9.12
C CYS A 947 12.64 -39.71 8.78
N ARG A 948 12.90 -39.42 7.50
CA ARG A 948 14.23 -39.13 6.94
C ARG A 948 14.32 -37.66 6.51
N GLU A 949 15.55 -37.14 6.41
CA GLU A 949 15.81 -35.72 6.10
C GLU A 949 15.22 -35.28 4.73
N ASN A 950 15.18 -36.16 3.73
CA ASN A 950 14.67 -35.84 2.38
C ASN A 950 13.17 -36.19 2.16
N GLU A 951 12.38 -36.27 3.22
CA GLU A 951 10.94 -36.59 3.13
C GLU A 951 10.07 -35.34 3.27
N ILE A 952 8.98 -35.27 2.50
CA ILE A 952 7.91 -34.29 2.65
C ILE A 952 6.71 -35.00 3.28
N LEU A 953 6.32 -34.54 4.47
CA LEU A 953 5.32 -35.20 5.29
C LEU A 953 3.91 -34.70 4.97
N VAL A 954 2.96 -35.63 4.82
CA VAL A 954 1.53 -35.32 4.66
C VAL A 954 0.75 -35.79 5.85
N PHE A 955 -0.01 -34.88 6.47
CA PHE A 955 -0.91 -35.20 7.58
C PHE A 955 -2.36 -35.20 7.09
N ALA A 956 -3.17 -36.13 7.61
CA ALA A 956 -4.61 -36.18 7.34
C ALA A 956 -5.42 -35.20 8.22
N THR A 957 -4.87 -34.83 9.38
CA THR A 957 -5.49 -33.98 10.41
C THR A 957 -4.61 -32.78 10.73
N ALA A 958 -5.14 -31.86 11.53
CA ALA A 958 -4.39 -30.71 12.02
C ALA A 958 -3.06 -31.08 12.69
N ILE A 959 -2.07 -30.20 12.53
CA ILE A 959 -0.77 -30.28 13.20
C ILE A 959 -0.65 -29.19 14.27
N ASN A 960 0.26 -29.40 15.23
CA ASN A 960 0.56 -28.46 16.32
C ASN A 960 2.06 -28.14 16.36
N HIS A 961 2.47 -27.22 17.25
CA HIS A 961 3.86 -26.80 17.37
C HIS A 961 4.81 -27.97 17.72
N GLU A 962 4.38 -28.93 18.54
CA GLU A 962 5.22 -30.10 18.89
C GLU A 962 5.55 -30.98 17.68
N ILE A 963 4.57 -31.21 16.79
CA ILE A 963 4.77 -31.97 15.55
C ILE A 963 5.74 -31.22 14.63
N ILE A 964 5.57 -29.90 14.51
CA ILE A 964 6.42 -29.05 13.68
C ILE A 964 7.86 -29.07 14.21
N GLN A 965 8.06 -28.91 15.52
CA GLN A 965 9.39 -28.93 16.12
C GLN A 965 10.09 -30.28 15.96
N LYS A 966 9.37 -31.40 16.14
CA LYS A 966 9.92 -32.74 15.85
C LYS A 966 10.33 -32.89 14.39
N ALA A 967 9.56 -32.32 13.46
CA ALA A 967 9.90 -32.34 12.05
C ALA A 967 11.17 -31.51 11.75
N VAL A 968 11.35 -30.38 12.45
CA VAL A 968 12.58 -29.57 12.41
C VAL A 968 13.78 -30.39 12.91
N ASP A 969 13.64 -31.07 14.05
CA ASP A 969 14.71 -31.89 14.64
C ASP A 969 15.12 -33.06 13.73
N LYS A 970 14.15 -33.61 12.98
CA LYS A 970 14.36 -34.66 11.96
C LYS A 970 14.85 -34.12 10.60
N LYS A 971 14.96 -32.79 10.47
CA LYS A 971 15.36 -32.06 9.25
C LYS A 971 14.60 -32.49 8.00
N VAL A 972 13.29 -32.69 8.12
CA VAL A 972 12.45 -33.02 6.97
C VAL A 972 12.46 -31.88 5.94
N SER A 973 12.14 -32.20 4.69
CA SER A 973 12.16 -31.23 3.59
C SER A 973 10.90 -30.37 3.49
N GLY A 974 9.81 -30.75 4.17
CA GLY A 974 8.60 -29.93 4.26
C GLY A 974 7.37 -30.66 4.78
N ILE A 975 6.29 -29.92 4.99
CA ILE A 975 5.02 -30.42 5.53
C ILE A 975 3.84 -29.95 4.69
N ILE A 976 2.89 -30.86 4.45
CA ILE A 976 1.56 -30.58 3.92
C ILE A 976 0.54 -31.05 4.96
N ALA A 977 -0.32 -30.14 5.43
CA ALA A 977 -1.35 -30.44 6.42
C ALA A 977 -2.67 -29.75 6.05
N PRO A 978 -3.82 -30.24 6.52
CA PRO A 978 -5.09 -29.55 6.32
C PRO A 978 -5.18 -28.24 7.09
N SER A 979 -4.61 -28.21 8.29
CA SER A 979 -4.67 -27.06 9.18
C SER A 979 -3.59 -27.07 10.26
N VAL A 980 -3.38 -25.90 10.83
CA VAL A 980 -2.56 -25.61 12.00
C VAL A 980 -3.27 -24.51 12.79
N SER A 981 -3.09 -24.42 14.10
CA SER A 981 -3.59 -23.25 14.83
C SER A 981 -2.76 -22.01 14.49
N SER A 982 -3.38 -20.83 14.50
CA SER A 982 -2.68 -19.57 14.27
C SER A 982 -1.57 -19.36 15.32
N ALA A 983 -1.83 -19.71 16.57
CA ALA A 983 -0.84 -19.60 17.65
C ALA A 983 0.39 -20.50 17.44
N ASP A 984 0.18 -21.78 17.08
CA ASP A 984 1.27 -22.71 16.77
C ASP A 984 2.11 -22.23 15.58
N LEU A 985 1.46 -21.63 14.59
CA LEU A 985 2.14 -21.10 13.42
C LEU A 985 2.97 -19.86 13.75
N VAL A 986 2.46 -18.96 14.59
CA VAL A 986 3.24 -17.80 15.08
C VAL A 986 4.46 -18.25 15.86
N LEU A 987 4.36 -19.32 16.66
CA LEU A 987 5.51 -19.91 17.35
C LEU A 987 6.55 -20.48 16.37
N PHE A 988 6.12 -21.00 15.21
CA PHE A 988 7.03 -21.54 14.20
C PHE A 988 7.69 -20.45 13.34
N ILE A 989 6.92 -19.44 12.90
CA ILE A 989 7.41 -18.36 12.04
C ILE A 989 8.13 -17.26 12.85
N GLY A 990 7.76 -17.10 14.12
CA GLY A 990 8.29 -16.07 15.03
C GLY A 990 7.63 -14.70 14.91
N LYS A 991 6.58 -14.56 14.09
CA LYS A 991 5.82 -13.31 13.90
C LYS A 991 4.39 -13.57 13.46
N GLU A 992 3.51 -12.61 13.75
CA GLU A 992 2.13 -12.60 13.26
C GLU A 992 2.06 -12.48 11.73
N ILE A 993 1.04 -13.13 11.15
CA ILE A 993 0.79 -13.08 9.71
C ILE A 993 0.02 -11.80 9.40
N GLY A 994 0.53 -11.00 8.46
CA GLY A 994 -0.11 -9.76 8.02
C GLY A 994 -0.88 -9.98 6.73
N VAL A 995 -0.60 -9.14 5.73
CA VAL A 995 -1.02 -9.38 4.34
C VAL A 995 -0.44 -10.73 3.92
N ALA A 996 -1.29 -11.68 3.49
CA ALA A 996 -0.89 -13.03 3.08
C ALA A 996 -0.11 -13.06 1.76
N LEU A 997 1.07 -12.45 1.80
CA LEU A 997 2.18 -12.54 0.87
C LEU A 997 3.30 -13.32 1.59
N THR A 998 3.39 -14.61 1.31
CA THR A 998 4.22 -15.57 2.05
C THR A 998 5.14 -16.34 1.11
N GLY A 999 6.06 -17.14 1.65
CA GLY A 999 7.00 -17.98 0.88
C GLY A 999 8.46 -17.51 0.95
N ASN A 1000 8.71 -16.36 1.57
CA ASN A 1000 10.05 -15.80 1.78
C ASN A 1000 10.40 -15.75 3.29
N GLU A 1001 9.62 -16.40 4.14
CA GLU A 1001 9.95 -16.52 5.55
C GLU A 1001 11.21 -17.37 5.74
N ASP A 1002 12.09 -16.94 6.63
CA ASP A 1002 13.29 -17.68 7.02
C ASP A 1002 12.90 -18.79 8.01
N ILE A 1003 12.29 -19.84 7.48
CA ILE A 1003 11.87 -21.04 8.22
C ILE A 1003 12.58 -22.29 7.70
N PRO A 1004 12.80 -23.32 8.53
CA PRO A 1004 13.62 -24.48 8.17
C PRO A 1004 13.15 -25.27 6.95
N PHE A 1005 11.84 -25.27 6.70
CA PHE A 1005 11.22 -25.96 5.56
C PHE A 1005 9.87 -25.34 5.21
N PRO A 1006 9.37 -25.54 3.97
CA PRO A 1006 8.03 -25.09 3.60
C PRO A 1006 6.91 -25.85 4.32
N LEU A 1007 5.88 -25.10 4.70
CA LEU A 1007 4.63 -25.60 5.26
C LEU A 1007 3.47 -25.19 4.36
N ILE A 1008 2.71 -26.16 3.82
CA ILE A 1008 1.51 -25.91 3.01
C ILE A 1008 0.26 -26.36 3.76
N ILE A 1009 -0.71 -25.44 3.87
CA ILE A 1009 -2.02 -25.66 4.46
C ILE A 1009 -3.07 -25.83 3.36
N THR A 1010 -3.81 -26.95 3.39
CA THR A 1010 -4.80 -27.26 2.36
C THR A 1010 -6.21 -26.80 2.65
N GLU A 1011 -6.59 -26.55 3.91
CA GLU A 1011 -7.95 -26.14 4.29
C GLU A 1011 -7.96 -24.80 5.04
N GLY A 1012 -7.41 -24.70 6.25
CA GLY A 1012 -7.52 -23.44 7.03
C GLY A 1012 -6.82 -23.47 8.38
N PHE A 1013 -7.20 -22.57 9.29
CA PHE A 1013 -6.62 -22.48 10.63
C PHE A 1013 -7.53 -23.09 11.69
N GLY A 1014 -6.99 -23.91 12.60
CA GLY A 1014 -7.78 -24.67 13.56
C GLY A 1014 -7.63 -26.18 13.38
N LYS A 1015 -8.74 -26.93 13.44
CA LYS A 1015 -8.78 -28.40 13.47
C LYS A 1015 -9.49 -29.01 12.27
N PHE A 1016 -9.24 -28.49 11.07
CA PHE A 1016 -9.78 -29.05 9.82
C PHE A 1016 -9.15 -30.39 9.46
N GLU A 1017 -9.94 -31.27 8.84
CA GLU A 1017 -9.49 -32.50 8.20
C GLU A 1017 -9.27 -32.30 6.70
N MET A 1018 -8.30 -33.02 6.13
CA MET A 1018 -7.99 -32.89 4.71
C MET A 1018 -9.13 -33.45 3.85
N SER A 1019 -9.49 -32.75 2.77
CA SER A 1019 -10.45 -33.25 1.78
C SER A 1019 -10.09 -34.66 1.33
N GLY A 1020 -11.06 -35.59 1.40
CA GLY A 1020 -10.85 -37.00 1.04
C GLY A 1020 -10.22 -37.19 -0.33
N LYS A 1021 -10.63 -36.38 -1.33
CA LYS A 1021 -10.06 -36.42 -2.69
C LYS A 1021 -8.56 -36.07 -2.70
N TYR A 1022 -8.13 -35.08 -1.90
CA TYR A 1022 -6.73 -34.70 -1.78
C TYR A 1022 -5.93 -35.79 -1.06
N LEU A 1023 -6.47 -36.27 0.07
CA LEU A 1023 -5.81 -37.30 0.87
C LEU A 1023 -5.65 -38.62 0.10
N ASP A 1024 -6.68 -39.07 -0.62
CA ASP A 1024 -6.64 -40.28 -1.45
C ASP A 1024 -5.63 -40.14 -2.58
N THR A 1025 -5.54 -38.96 -3.20
CA THR A 1025 -4.53 -38.67 -4.21
C THR A 1025 -3.12 -38.73 -3.59
N LEU A 1026 -2.87 -38.07 -2.47
CA LEU A 1026 -1.56 -38.09 -1.82
C LEU A 1026 -1.17 -39.49 -1.32
N LYS A 1027 -2.13 -40.27 -0.80
CA LYS A 1027 -1.92 -41.68 -0.42
C LYS A 1027 -1.54 -42.55 -1.62
N LYS A 1028 -2.20 -42.37 -2.77
CA LYS A 1028 -1.93 -43.14 -4.00
C LYS A 1028 -0.49 -42.99 -4.50
N TYR A 1029 0.11 -41.81 -4.29
CA TYR A 1029 1.48 -41.50 -4.74
C TYR A 1029 2.52 -41.55 -3.61
N ASN A 1030 2.20 -42.16 -2.47
CA ASN A 1030 3.14 -42.28 -1.35
C ASN A 1030 4.48 -42.92 -1.81
N GLY A 1031 5.60 -42.31 -1.41
CA GLY A 1031 6.96 -42.69 -1.80
C GLY A 1031 7.46 -42.12 -3.13
N LYS A 1032 6.62 -41.41 -3.89
CA LYS A 1032 7.00 -40.72 -5.14
C LYS A 1032 7.75 -39.42 -4.86
N ASP A 1033 8.45 -38.94 -5.87
CA ASP A 1033 9.15 -37.65 -5.78
C ASP A 1033 8.11 -36.51 -5.89
N ILE A 1034 8.33 -35.48 -5.08
CA ILE A 1034 7.40 -34.38 -4.88
C ILE A 1034 8.18 -33.06 -4.79
N TYR A 1035 7.61 -32.01 -5.36
CA TYR A 1035 8.04 -30.63 -5.22
C TYR A 1035 6.92 -29.81 -4.61
N ILE A 1036 7.26 -28.96 -3.64
CA ILE A 1036 6.34 -28.03 -3.02
C ILE A 1036 6.90 -26.62 -3.05
N ASN A 1037 6.00 -25.65 -3.25
CA ASN A 1037 6.32 -24.24 -3.20
C ASN A 1037 5.32 -23.54 -2.27
N GLY A 1038 5.83 -22.99 -1.16
CA GLY A 1038 5.03 -22.31 -0.13
C GLY A 1038 4.54 -20.92 -0.54
N HIS A 1039 5.02 -20.36 -1.65
CA HIS A 1039 4.68 -18.99 -2.04
C HIS A 1039 3.18 -18.81 -2.24
N THR A 1040 2.63 -17.85 -1.49
CA THR A 1040 1.21 -17.51 -1.54
C THR A 1040 1.01 -16.02 -1.63
N GLN A 1041 0.07 -15.61 -2.48
CA GLN A 1041 -0.45 -14.26 -2.58
C GLN A 1041 -1.98 -14.36 -2.70
N ILE A 1042 -2.70 -13.92 -1.67
CA ILE A 1042 -4.17 -14.11 -1.60
C ILE A 1042 -4.95 -13.02 -2.35
N ARG A 1043 -4.36 -11.85 -2.58
CA ARG A 1043 -5.00 -10.69 -3.23
C ARG A 1043 -4.25 -10.31 -4.50
N ALA A 1044 -4.97 -10.04 -5.60
CA ALA A 1044 -4.49 -9.51 -6.90
C ALA A 1044 -3.26 -10.23 -7.49
N GLY A 1045 -3.36 -10.84 -8.68
CA GLY A 1045 -2.28 -11.72 -9.16
C GLY A 1045 -2.16 -12.98 -8.29
N VAL A 1046 -3.31 -13.53 -7.88
CA VAL A 1046 -3.42 -14.60 -6.86
C VAL A 1046 -2.50 -15.77 -7.18
N THR A 1047 -1.51 -15.98 -6.32
CA THR A 1047 -0.61 -17.13 -6.35
C THR A 1047 -0.98 -18.06 -5.20
N ARG A 1048 -1.21 -19.32 -5.52
CA ARG A 1048 -1.49 -20.37 -4.52
C ARG A 1048 -0.28 -21.29 -4.42
N PRO A 1049 0.00 -21.81 -3.21
CA PRO A 1049 1.12 -22.72 -3.01
C PRO A 1049 0.88 -23.97 -3.85
N LYS A 1050 1.95 -24.46 -4.48
CA LYS A 1050 1.89 -25.57 -5.44
C LYS A 1050 2.45 -26.83 -4.81
N ILE A 1051 1.79 -27.95 -5.11
CA ILE A 1051 2.24 -29.29 -4.77
C ILE A 1051 2.28 -30.08 -6.08
N ILE A 1052 3.46 -30.53 -6.50
CA ILE A 1052 3.70 -31.24 -7.76
C ILE A 1052 4.26 -32.63 -7.45
N ILE A 1053 3.64 -33.66 -7.99
CA ILE A 1053 4.03 -35.07 -7.80
C ILE A 1053 4.35 -35.68 -9.16
N PHE A 1054 5.48 -36.38 -9.26
CA PHE A 1054 6.01 -36.96 -10.51
C PHE A 1054 5.69 -38.46 -10.66
#